data_AF-A0AA96XND4-F1
#
_entry.id   AF-A0AA96XND4-F1
#
_cell.length_a   1.000
_cell.length_b   1.000
_cell.length_c   1.000
_cell.angle_alpha   90.00
_cell.angle_beta   90.00
_cell.angle_gamma   90.00
#
_symmetry.space_group_name_H-M   'P 1'
#
loop_
_entity.id
_entity.type
_entity.pdbx_description
1 polymer ?
#
loop_
_entity_poly.entity_id
_entity_poly.type
_entity_poly.pdbx_seq_one_letter_code
_entity_poly.pdbx_strand_id
1 'polypeptide(L)'
;MSPPRILAPLLVLLLLTACGDDPTPTPADSGVVVDAGNNPDAGTDSDAGTDSDAGADAGQDAPPGITTETLPEGTVGRAYTTTLAAAGGTAPLSWSITAGTAPAGLTLSATGTLSGTPAQVAGSTFTVTVEDANGQTDTRELALSVSAPGAPVFTAGQWNLTYFGSDSRGPSNSSSDGGTSDDLQIAGARDIMLAAGANLWAMVEMVDAADFDLLKAQLPGFDGFLSNDAAFVSGGTSPYGTSSQKLGVLYDSSLTFQSATLVRIGNISDFADRPPLRVDFTTEINGVETPLTVIVVHMRANSADPTGPREARERASAALKAYLDEQLPTQHVFVIGDWNDDVDESISLDPTSGAPLATPYQNFVSDSARFTFITRELSLAGDDTSIGFENVVDHTLATNEAADRYVAESARVLYVDEWFPDFLNVVSDHRPVVSSYSFSAATGPFLRLKSPHGGTYQGGSTLPITWTSWGVGEVRVEVSTNGGTDWSVLAASVPAALGRFAWSVPDEAASNVWVRVVDVYEPAHTDMSDAALTIASGAARVFINEVLANEGTQTSAHEFVELVNASPFPVDISGWTLWDATNGSARHVFAQGTQLGGGKAVVVFGGAAAVPAGQANALAASSGLLGLGNSSDSVRVRRHDSTLVDQYDYTSTVPGVSANRSPDVTPDASFVAHDTLTPGVASSPGLRADGAAF
;
A
#
# COMPACT_ATOMS: atom_id res chain seq x y z
N MET A 1 -0.67 -0.58 12.54
CA MET A 1 0.69 -1.06 12.23
C MET A 1 0.98 -0.57 10.82
N SER A 2 1.72 0.51 10.69
CA SER A 2 2.07 1.09 9.39
C SER A 2 3.05 0.19 8.64
N PRO A 3 2.96 0.08 7.30
CA PRO A 3 3.90 -0.71 6.52
C PRO A 3 5.31 -0.07 6.55
N PRO A 4 6.37 -0.84 6.27
CA PRO A 4 7.73 -0.33 6.27
C PRO A 4 7.93 0.64 5.10
N ARG A 5 8.35 1.87 5.40
CA ARG A 5 8.72 2.89 4.41
C ARG A 5 10.01 2.45 3.70
N ILE A 6 10.01 2.51 2.37
CA ILE A 6 11.15 2.14 1.52
C ILE A 6 12.14 3.31 1.50
N LEU A 7 13.26 3.19 2.23
CA LEU A 7 14.39 4.12 2.19
C LEU A 7 15.16 3.95 0.87
N ALA A 8 15.25 5.02 0.07
CA ALA A 8 16.20 5.11 -1.04
C ALA A 8 17.59 5.47 -0.48
N PRO A 9 18.69 4.76 -0.85
CA PRO A 9 20.00 5.09 -0.32
C PRO A 9 20.71 6.10 -1.25
N LEU A 10 21.09 7.27 -0.76
CA LEU A 10 22.18 8.05 -1.36
C LEU A 10 23.02 8.78 -0.29
N LEU A 11 24.34 8.65 -0.42
CA LEU A 11 25.36 9.09 0.54
C LEU A 11 26.00 10.41 0.07
N VAL A 12 26.03 11.40 0.96
CA VAL A 12 26.75 12.68 0.79
C VAL A 12 28.23 12.52 1.18
N LEU A 13 29.13 12.99 0.32
CA LEU A 13 30.58 13.04 0.55
C LEU A 13 30.96 14.36 1.23
N LEU A 14 31.16 14.36 2.55
CA LEU A 14 31.71 15.53 3.27
C LEU A 14 33.24 15.46 3.29
N LEU A 15 33.89 16.33 2.50
CA LEU A 15 35.33 16.64 2.61
C LEU A 15 35.48 17.94 3.40
N LEU A 16 35.86 17.85 4.67
CA LEU A 16 36.35 18.99 5.45
C LEU A 16 37.69 18.61 6.07
N THR A 17 38.77 19.23 5.58
CA THR A 17 40.11 19.14 6.16
C THR A 17 40.54 20.51 6.69
N ALA A 18 40.44 20.64 8.02
CA ALA A 18 41.32 21.27 9.02
C ALA A 18 41.93 22.70 8.87
N CYS A 19 41.76 23.52 9.92
CA CYS A 19 42.79 23.87 10.94
C CYS A 19 42.08 24.38 12.23
N GLY A 20 42.35 23.92 13.47
CA GLY A 20 43.45 24.31 14.39
C GLY A 20 43.35 25.80 14.81
N ASP A 21 43.24 26.27 16.06
CA ASP A 21 43.46 25.75 17.42
C ASP A 21 42.64 26.57 18.48
N ASP A 22 42.41 25.91 19.62
CA ASP A 22 41.97 26.22 21.01
C ASP A 22 42.20 27.65 21.63
N PRO A 23 41.82 27.92 22.92
CA PRO A 23 40.50 28.22 23.52
C PRO A 23 40.42 29.62 24.18
N THR A 24 39.27 30.04 24.70
CA THR A 24 39.12 30.47 26.11
C THR A 24 37.66 30.72 26.52
N PRO A 25 37.29 30.51 27.80
CA PRO A 25 35.92 30.55 28.28
C PRO A 25 35.56 31.81 29.07
N THR A 26 34.25 31.96 29.35
CA THR A 26 33.57 32.58 30.51
C THR A 26 32.72 33.85 30.31
N PRO A 27 31.63 33.99 31.11
CA PRO A 27 30.35 34.52 30.67
C PRO A 27 29.95 35.82 31.40
N ALA A 28 28.78 36.35 31.05
CA ALA A 28 28.05 37.28 31.90
C ALA A 28 26.56 36.94 31.85
N ASP A 29 26.02 36.42 32.95
CA ASP A 29 24.76 36.97 33.46
C ASP A 29 24.67 36.83 34.98
N SER A 30 23.87 37.73 35.51
CA SER A 30 23.83 38.34 36.81
C SER A 30 22.63 37.79 37.58
N GLY A 31 22.74 37.51 38.89
CA GLY A 31 21.52 37.32 39.69
C GLY A 31 21.65 36.53 40.99
N VAL A 32 22.29 37.16 41.99
CA VAL A 32 21.99 37.14 43.43
C VAL A 32 20.92 36.15 43.94
N VAL A 33 21.25 35.28 44.91
CA VAL A 33 20.81 35.32 46.33
C VAL A 33 21.77 34.44 47.17
N VAL A 34 22.12 34.96 48.35
CA VAL A 34 22.98 34.40 49.39
C VAL A 34 22.23 33.41 50.30
N ASP A 35 22.88 32.30 50.68
CA ASP A 35 22.85 31.80 52.07
C ASP A 35 24.11 30.98 52.39
N ALA A 36 24.61 31.14 53.60
CA ALA A 36 25.89 30.62 54.09
C ALA A 36 25.66 29.46 55.06
N GLY A 37 26.51 28.42 55.00
CA GLY A 37 26.50 27.35 56.00
C GLY A 37 27.66 26.37 55.87
N ASN A 38 28.64 26.49 56.78
CA ASN A 38 29.79 25.62 57.01
C ASN A 38 29.41 24.15 57.29
N ASN A 39 30.23 23.17 56.84
CA ASN A 39 31.24 22.47 57.66
C ASN A 39 31.72 21.15 56.99
N PRO A 40 33.05 20.89 56.90
CA PRO A 40 33.63 19.63 56.45
C PRO A 40 34.06 18.73 57.63
N ASP A 41 34.01 17.40 57.48
CA ASP A 41 34.99 16.47 58.10
C ASP A 41 34.77 15.04 57.58
N ALA A 42 35.82 14.44 57.01
CA ALA A 42 36.59 13.30 57.56
C ALA A 42 36.09 11.96 56.97
N GLY A 43 36.93 11.03 56.52
CA GLY A 43 38.29 10.74 56.93
C GLY A 43 38.38 9.21 57.10
N THR A 44 39.31 8.61 56.40
CA THR A 44 39.60 7.19 56.18
C THR A 44 40.06 6.40 57.42
N ASP A 45 39.72 5.11 57.51
CA ASP A 45 40.57 4.01 58.06
C ASP A 45 39.92 2.63 57.73
N SER A 46 40.41 1.88 56.74
CA SER A 46 41.33 0.72 56.80
C SER A 46 40.82 -0.53 57.54
N ASP A 47 40.65 -1.64 56.79
CA ASP A 47 41.39 -2.87 57.10
C ASP A 47 41.43 -3.82 55.88
N ALA A 48 42.59 -4.45 55.70
CA ALA A 48 42.93 -5.31 54.57
C ALA A 48 42.58 -6.78 54.88
N GLY A 49 41.98 -7.47 53.89
CA GLY A 49 41.84 -8.92 53.86
C GLY A 49 42.20 -9.43 52.47
N THR A 50 43.30 -10.17 52.38
CA THR A 50 43.80 -10.85 51.19
C THR A 50 42.90 -12.03 50.83
N ASP A 51 42.29 -12.00 49.65
CA ASP A 51 42.00 -13.21 48.89
C ASP A 51 42.69 -13.09 47.52
N SER A 52 43.48 -14.11 47.21
CA SER A 52 44.31 -14.21 46.03
C SER A 52 43.99 -15.54 45.38
N ASP A 53 42.85 -15.63 44.71
CA ASP A 53 42.74 -16.34 43.43
C ASP A 53 41.42 -16.01 42.69
N ALA A 54 41.54 -16.00 41.36
CA ALA A 54 40.48 -15.97 40.32
C ALA A 54 39.91 -14.62 39.85
N GLY A 55 40.58 -14.06 38.84
CA GLY A 55 39.92 -13.57 37.63
C GLY A 55 39.63 -12.07 37.54
N ALA A 56 40.43 -11.37 36.76
CA ALA A 56 40.04 -10.08 36.19
C ALA A 56 38.79 -10.27 35.33
N ASP A 57 37.64 -9.78 35.79
CA ASP A 57 36.47 -9.54 34.93
C ASP A 57 36.66 -8.20 34.23
N ALA A 58 37.54 -8.19 33.22
CA ALA A 58 37.47 -7.19 32.17
C ALA A 58 36.13 -7.44 31.48
N GLY A 59 35.18 -6.51 31.64
CA GLY A 59 33.81 -6.66 31.13
C GLY A 59 33.81 -7.24 29.72
N GLN A 60 33.39 -8.50 29.62
CA GLN A 60 33.24 -9.16 28.33
C GLN A 60 32.08 -8.49 27.61
N ASP A 61 32.40 -7.58 26.69
CA ASP A 61 31.45 -7.20 25.65
C ASP A 61 31.01 -8.49 24.95
N ALA A 62 29.70 -8.66 24.76
CA ALA A 62 29.15 -9.81 24.05
C ALA A 62 29.86 -9.95 22.68
N PRO A 63 30.12 -11.16 22.16
CA PRO A 63 30.73 -11.31 20.85
C PRO A 63 29.92 -10.57 19.76
N PRO A 64 30.56 -10.08 18.68
CA PRO A 64 29.83 -9.41 17.62
C PRO A 64 28.80 -10.37 17.01
N GLY A 65 27.64 -9.86 16.61
CA GLY A 65 26.58 -10.62 15.95
C GLY A 65 25.97 -9.83 14.80
N ILE A 66 25.98 -10.39 13.59
CA ILE A 66 25.50 -9.75 12.36
C ILE A 66 23.97 -9.67 12.36
N THR A 67 23.45 -8.45 12.39
CA THR A 67 22.00 -8.18 12.42
C THR A 67 21.40 -7.97 11.04
N THR A 68 22.20 -7.73 10.01
CA THR A 68 21.72 -7.63 8.62
C THR A 68 21.14 -8.95 8.13
N GLU A 69 19.85 -8.99 7.78
CA GLU A 69 19.17 -10.22 7.36
C GLU A 69 19.04 -10.37 5.86
N THR A 70 18.79 -9.27 5.17
CA THR A 70 18.56 -9.20 3.72
C THR A 70 19.26 -7.99 3.15
N LEU A 71 19.51 -8.02 1.84
CA LEU A 71 20.08 -6.92 1.10
C LEU A 71 19.03 -6.36 0.12
N PRO A 72 18.93 -5.04 -0.05
CA PRO A 72 18.13 -4.45 -1.13
C PRO A 72 18.62 -4.94 -2.48
N GLU A 73 17.72 -5.14 -3.43
CA GLU A 73 18.07 -5.50 -4.81
C GLU A 73 18.92 -4.41 -5.49
N GLY A 74 19.87 -4.83 -6.31
CA GLY A 74 20.65 -3.95 -7.18
C GLY A 74 20.12 -3.86 -8.60
N THR A 75 20.54 -2.85 -9.35
CA THR A 75 20.23 -2.72 -10.78
C THR A 75 21.51 -2.47 -11.56
N VAL A 76 21.67 -3.13 -12.71
CA VAL A 76 22.85 -2.93 -13.58
C VAL A 76 23.00 -1.44 -13.93
N GLY A 77 24.23 -0.93 -13.83
CA GLY A 77 24.56 0.45 -14.20
C GLY A 77 24.10 1.52 -13.21
N ARG A 78 23.34 1.18 -12.15
CA ARG A 78 22.99 2.10 -11.07
C ARG A 78 23.96 1.98 -9.90
N ALA A 79 24.29 3.10 -9.27
CA ALA A 79 25.08 3.07 -8.04
C ALA A 79 24.33 2.29 -6.96
N TYR A 80 25.05 1.43 -6.25
CA TYR A 80 24.54 0.62 -5.16
C TYR A 80 25.39 0.90 -3.92
N THR A 81 24.75 1.07 -2.77
CA THR A 81 25.43 1.20 -1.49
C THR A 81 24.53 0.67 -0.38
N THR A 82 25.07 -0.18 0.48
CA THR A 82 24.39 -0.67 1.67
C THR A 82 25.41 -0.94 2.78
N THR A 83 25.07 -0.62 4.02
CA THR A 83 25.95 -0.84 5.17
C THR A 83 25.44 -2.01 5.98
N LEU A 84 26.32 -2.99 6.19
CA LEU A 84 26.07 -4.14 7.04
C LEU A 84 26.15 -3.73 8.51
N ALA A 85 25.29 -4.31 9.32
CA ALA A 85 25.15 -4.01 10.74
C ALA A 85 25.46 -5.24 11.59
N ALA A 86 26.11 -5.00 12.73
CA ALA A 86 26.33 -5.96 13.78
C ALA A 86 26.08 -5.31 15.15
N ALA A 87 25.74 -6.12 16.14
CA ALA A 87 25.60 -5.72 17.54
C ALA A 87 26.64 -6.44 18.41
N GLY A 88 27.06 -5.83 19.52
CA GLY A 88 28.14 -6.35 20.35
C GLY A 88 29.52 -6.23 19.69
N GLY A 89 30.50 -6.88 20.28
CA GLY A 89 31.92 -6.89 19.90
C GLY A 89 32.67 -5.64 20.35
N THR A 90 33.96 -5.79 20.61
CA THR A 90 34.83 -4.66 20.95
C THR A 90 35.28 -3.92 19.68
N ALA A 91 34.96 -2.63 19.58
CA ALA A 91 35.37 -1.81 18.45
C ALA A 91 36.92 -1.69 18.32
N PRO A 92 37.47 -1.52 17.11
CA PRO A 92 36.76 -1.43 15.83
C PRO A 92 36.29 -2.79 15.30
N LEU A 93 35.12 -2.80 14.65
CA LEU A 93 34.65 -3.96 13.89
C LEU A 93 35.21 -3.91 12.47
N SER A 94 35.71 -5.05 11.97
CA SER A 94 36.21 -5.21 10.61
C SER A 94 35.39 -6.22 9.84
N TRP A 95 35.07 -5.91 8.58
CA TRP A 95 34.22 -6.73 7.72
C TRP A 95 34.99 -7.29 6.53
N SER A 96 34.66 -8.53 6.15
CA SER A 96 35.22 -9.18 4.97
C SER A 96 34.23 -10.17 4.33
N ILE A 97 34.43 -10.49 3.05
CA ILE A 97 33.75 -11.62 2.38
C ILE A 97 34.69 -12.82 2.48
N THR A 98 34.27 -13.88 3.16
CA THR A 98 35.08 -15.07 3.42
C THR A 98 34.72 -16.26 2.54
N ALA A 99 33.54 -16.25 1.92
CA ALA A 99 33.14 -17.23 0.91
C ALA A 99 32.22 -16.60 -0.16
N GLY A 100 32.32 -17.09 -1.40
CA GLY A 100 31.63 -16.51 -2.55
C GLY A 100 32.23 -15.18 -3.00
N THR A 101 31.49 -14.44 -3.83
CA THR A 101 31.89 -13.13 -4.33
C THR A 101 30.65 -12.24 -4.43
N ALA A 102 30.79 -10.95 -4.10
CA ALA A 102 29.77 -9.96 -4.41
C ALA A 102 29.53 -9.86 -5.94
N PRO A 103 28.36 -9.36 -6.39
CA PRO A 103 28.13 -9.13 -7.82
C PRO A 103 29.22 -8.27 -8.45
N ALA A 104 29.54 -8.55 -9.72
CA ALA A 104 30.58 -7.83 -10.45
C ALA A 104 30.30 -6.32 -10.42
N GLY A 105 31.31 -5.54 -9.99
CA GLY A 105 31.20 -4.09 -9.83
C GLY A 105 30.85 -3.61 -8.42
N LEU A 106 30.63 -4.54 -7.47
CA LEU A 106 30.47 -4.24 -6.04
C LEU A 106 31.66 -4.73 -5.20
N THR A 107 31.98 -3.98 -4.15
CA THR A 107 33.04 -4.29 -3.18
C THR A 107 32.58 -4.03 -1.76
N LEU A 108 32.92 -4.91 -0.82
CA LEU A 108 32.71 -4.70 0.62
C LEU A 108 33.93 -3.99 1.23
N SER A 109 33.70 -2.86 1.89
CA SER A 109 34.73 -2.17 2.66
C SER A 109 34.98 -2.84 4.01
N ALA A 110 36.16 -2.60 4.59
CA ALA A 110 36.49 -3.08 5.94
C ALA A 110 35.57 -2.51 7.04
N THR A 111 34.85 -1.41 6.78
CA THR A 111 33.88 -0.80 7.69
C THR A 111 32.46 -1.34 7.51
N GLY A 112 32.25 -2.30 6.61
CA GLY A 112 30.96 -2.96 6.41
C GLY A 112 30.08 -2.35 5.33
N THR A 113 30.60 -1.45 4.48
CA THR A 113 29.81 -0.87 3.37
C THR A 113 30.04 -1.65 2.08
N LEU A 114 29.00 -2.29 1.56
CA LEU A 114 28.98 -2.90 0.23
C LEU A 114 28.55 -1.85 -0.79
N SER A 115 29.45 -1.44 -1.68
CA SER A 115 29.17 -0.37 -2.65
C SER A 115 29.82 -0.58 -4.02
N GLY A 116 29.31 0.14 -5.02
CA GLY A 116 29.83 0.17 -6.38
C GLY A 116 28.72 0.32 -7.43
N THR A 117 28.94 -0.18 -8.64
CA THR A 117 27.95 -0.17 -9.72
C THR A 117 27.87 -1.57 -10.33
N PRO A 118 26.77 -2.32 -10.13
CA PRO A 118 26.63 -3.66 -10.69
C PRO A 118 26.78 -3.65 -12.21
N ALA A 119 27.63 -4.51 -12.75
CA ALA A 119 27.96 -4.54 -14.17
C ALA A 119 27.03 -5.45 -14.99
N GLN A 120 26.39 -6.43 -14.36
CA GLN A 120 25.61 -7.49 -15.01
C GLN A 120 24.45 -7.98 -14.15
N VAL A 121 23.40 -8.48 -14.79
CA VAL A 121 22.28 -9.15 -14.14
C VAL A 121 22.79 -10.42 -13.47
N ALA A 122 22.56 -10.57 -12.17
CA ALA A 122 23.09 -11.69 -11.40
C ALA A 122 22.33 -11.88 -10.08
N GLY A 123 22.18 -13.12 -9.64
CA GLY A 123 21.96 -13.43 -8.23
C GLY A 123 23.25 -13.99 -7.65
N SER A 124 23.74 -13.44 -6.54
CA SER A 124 24.92 -13.97 -5.84
C SER A 124 24.62 -14.21 -4.37
N THR A 125 25.03 -15.37 -3.86
CA THR A 125 25.13 -15.64 -2.42
C THR A 125 26.59 -15.56 -2.00
N PHE A 126 26.87 -14.85 -0.91
CA PHE A 126 28.21 -14.72 -0.35
C PHE A 126 28.16 -14.66 1.17
N THR A 127 29.21 -15.15 1.83
CA THR A 127 29.33 -15.16 3.28
C THR A 127 30.17 -13.96 3.72
N VAL A 128 29.60 -13.14 4.58
CA VAL A 128 30.29 -12.03 5.25
C VAL A 128 30.73 -12.46 6.64
N THR A 129 31.86 -11.94 7.08
CA THR A 129 32.40 -12.11 8.43
C THR A 129 32.64 -10.74 9.04
N VAL A 130 32.16 -10.55 10.27
CA VAL A 130 32.54 -9.43 11.13
C VAL A 130 33.53 -9.94 12.18
N GLU A 131 34.61 -9.20 12.40
CA GLU A 131 35.64 -9.48 13.40
C GLU A 131 35.79 -8.26 14.32
N ASP A 132 35.85 -8.49 15.64
CA ASP A 132 36.10 -7.45 16.63
C ASP A 132 37.59 -7.27 16.95
N ALA A 133 37.95 -6.24 17.73
CA ALA A 133 39.35 -5.96 18.08
C ALA A 133 40.05 -7.06 18.90
N ASN A 134 39.28 -7.96 19.51
CA ASN A 134 39.77 -9.08 20.30
C ASN A 134 39.83 -10.38 19.47
N GLY A 135 39.49 -10.33 18.18
CA GLY A 135 39.50 -11.47 17.26
C GLY A 135 38.26 -12.36 17.38
N GLN A 136 37.20 -11.93 18.05
CA GLN A 136 35.91 -12.62 18.04
C GLN A 136 35.19 -12.36 16.72
N THR A 137 34.48 -13.36 16.20
CA THR A 137 33.85 -13.29 14.88
C THR A 137 32.42 -13.76 14.88
N ASP A 138 31.64 -13.25 13.92
CA ASP A 138 30.38 -13.84 13.48
C ASP A 138 30.31 -13.85 11.95
N THR A 139 29.55 -14.79 11.40
CA THR A 139 29.44 -15.00 9.96
C THR A 139 28.00 -15.17 9.52
N ARG A 140 27.64 -14.58 8.38
CA ARG A 140 26.29 -14.70 7.82
C ARG A 140 26.35 -14.83 6.30
N GLU A 141 25.54 -15.74 5.76
CA GLU A 141 25.30 -15.79 4.32
C GLU A 141 24.25 -14.73 3.94
N LEU A 142 24.57 -13.94 2.92
CA LEU A 142 23.68 -12.93 2.36
C LEU A 142 23.49 -13.20 0.86
N ALA A 143 22.31 -12.88 0.37
CA ALA A 143 21.96 -12.97 -1.04
C ALA A 143 21.68 -11.57 -1.59
N LEU A 144 22.22 -11.28 -2.77
CA LEU A 144 21.94 -10.06 -3.52
C LEU A 144 21.49 -10.42 -4.94
N SER A 145 20.28 -10.00 -5.30
CA SER A 145 19.79 -9.98 -6.69
C SER A 145 20.20 -8.67 -7.37
N VAL A 146 20.52 -8.76 -8.66
CA VAL A 146 20.78 -7.63 -9.56
C VAL A 146 19.96 -7.81 -10.82
N SER A 147 19.03 -6.91 -11.08
CA SER A 147 18.19 -6.89 -12.30
C SER A 147 18.77 -6.02 -13.41
N ALA A 148 18.27 -6.22 -14.63
CA ALA A 148 18.62 -5.36 -15.76
C ALA A 148 18.15 -3.92 -15.49
N PRO A 149 18.79 -2.89 -16.08
CA PRO A 149 18.22 -1.56 -16.04
C PRO A 149 16.88 -1.63 -16.76
N GLY A 150 15.83 -1.07 -16.16
CA GLY A 150 14.58 -0.82 -16.89
C GLY A 150 14.85 -0.01 -18.16
N ALA A 151 13.91 0.00 -19.10
CA ALA A 151 13.96 0.91 -20.24
C ALA A 151 14.24 2.35 -19.74
N PRO A 152 15.00 3.19 -20.47
CA PRO A 152 15.28 4.55 -20.03
C PRO A 152 13.95 5.28 -19.76
N VAL A 153 13.74 5.66 -18.51
CA VAL A 153 12.54 6.34 -18.03
C VAL A 153 12.80 7.83 -17.97
N PHE A 154 11.92 8.61 -18.57
CA PHE A 154 11.86 10.05 -18.36
C PHE A 154 11.29 10.31 -16.96
N THR A 155 11.97 11.08 -16.13
CA THR A 155 11.50 11.41 -14.78
C THR A 155 11.20 12.89 -14.66
N ALA A 156 9.97 13.22 -14.27
CA ALA A 156 9.55 14.57 -13.96
C ALA A 156 9.52 14.77 -12.44
N GLY A 157 10.21 15.79 -11.97
CA GLY A 157 10.22 16.25 -10.60
C GLY A 157 9.46 17.56 -10.43
N GLN A 158 8.96 17.76 -9.22
CA GLN A 158 8.35 19.00 -8.79
C GLN A 158 8.84 19.38 -7.41
N TRP A 159 8.98 20.68 -7.17
CA TRP A 159 9.44 21.15 -5.88
C TRP A 159 9.01 22.59 -5.61
N ASN A 160 8.24 22.80 -4.54
CA ASN A 160 8.19 24.09 -3.87
C ASN A 160 9.49 24.27 -3.07
N LEU A 161 10.28 25.30 -3.40
CA LEU A 161 11.59 25.54 -2.78
C LEU A 161 11.56 26.61 -1.67
N THR A 162 10.37 27.03 -1.23
CA THR A 162 10.17 27.94 -0.09
C THR A 162 10.93 29.27 -0.23
N TYR A 163 10.32 30.24 -0.91
CA TYR A 163 10.90 31.57 -1.16
C TYR A 163 12.38 31.53 -1.61
N PHE A 164 12.72 30.68 -2.57
CA PHE A 164 14.09 30.41 -2.99
C PHE A 164 14.89 31.67 -3.35
N GLY A 165 16.05 31.85 -2.71
CA GLY A 165 16.93 33.02 -2.86
C GLY A 165 16.41 34.29 -2.20
N SER A 166 15.46 34.18 -1.27
CA SER A 166 14.95 35.34 -0.54
C SER A 166 15.69 35.59 0.77
N ASP A 167 16.47 36.67 0.80
CA ASP A 167 17.17 37.21 1.99
C ASP A 167 16.32 37.40 3.27
N SER A 168 14.98 37.38 3.17
CA SER A 168 14.09 37.72 4.29
C SER A 168 12.89 36.80 4.50
N ARG A 169 12.62 35.89 3.57
CA ARG A 169 11.43 35.03 3.59
C ARG A 169 11.72 33.56 3.31
N GLY A 170 12.95 33.24 2.90
CA GLY A 170 13.42 31.87 2.75
C GLY A 170 13.63 31.16 4.10
N PRO A 171 14.15 29.93 4.06
CA PRO A 171 14.51 29.16 5.24
C PRO A 171 15.48 29.92 6.17
N SER A 172 15.30 29.79 7.49
CA SER A 172 15.99 30.64 8.47
C SER A 172 17.51 30.45 8.56
N ASN A 173 18.01 29.28 8.13
CA ASN A 173 19.41 28.88 8.10
C ASN A 173 19.89 28.61 6.67
N SER A 174 19.36 29.34 5.68
CA SER A 174 19.69 29.17 4.26
C SER A 174 21.11 29.61 3.88
N SER A 175 21.82 30.31 4.77
CA SER A 175 23.13 30.91 4.52
C SER A 175 24.21 30.39 5.47
N SER A 176 25.42 30.16 4.97
CA SER A 176 26.58 29.74 5.76
C SER A 176 27.26 30.92 6.48
N ASP A 177 27.90 30.65 7.63
CA ASP A 177 28.62 31.66 8.41
C ASP A 177 29.78 32.26 7.58
N GLY A 178 29.64 33.52 7.18
CA GLY A 178 30.63 34.23 6.37
C GLY A 178 30.59 33.89 4.87
N GLY A 179 29.58 33.15 4.42
CA GLY A 179 29.31 32.83 3.02
C GLY A 179 28.51 33.91 2.27
N THR A 180 28.02 33.54 1.08
CA THR A 180 27.06 34.36 0.32
C THR A 180 25.64 34.06 0.79
N SER A 181 24.72 35.00 0.60
CA SER A 181 23.29 34.77 0.91
C SER A 181 22.78 33.51 0.22
N ASP A 182 21.97 32.73 0.93
CA ASP A 182 21.24 31.55 0.46
C ASP A 182 22.11 30.41 -0.14
N ASP A 183 23.42 30.42 0.12
CA ASP A 183 24.37 29.46 -0.44
C ASP A 183 24.10 28.00 -0.02
N LEU A 184 23.60 27.78 1.20
CA LEU A 184 23.22 26.45 1.67
C LEU A 184 21.90 25.97 1.05
N GLN A 185 20.94 26.87 0.84
CA GLN A 185 19.70 26.53 0.13
C GLN A 185 20.00 26.10 -1.31
N ILE A 186 20.84 26.85 -2.02
CA ILE A 186 21.27 26.53 -3.39
C ILE A 186 22.02 25.19 -3.43
N ALA A 187 22.97 24.98 -2.52
CA ALA A 187 23.74 23.74 -2.46
C ALA A 187 22.87 22.52 -2.14
N GLY A 188 21.94 22.64 -1.18
CA GLY A 188 20.99 21.59 -0.83
C GLY A 188 20.06 21.24 -2.00
N ALA A 189 19.50 22.26 -2.67
CA ALA A 189 18.68 22.06 -3.86
C ALA A 189 19.45 21.34 -4.98
N ARG A 190 20.69 21.77 -5.26
CA ARG A 190 21.58 21.12 -6.24
C ARG A 190 21.79 19.64 -5.90
N ASP A 191 22.19 19.34 -4.67
CA ASP A 191 22.57 17.98 -4.27
C ASP A 191 21.37 17.03 -4.34
N ILE A 192 20.19 17.50 -3.92
CA ILE A 192 18.93 16.75 -4.00
C ILE A 192 18.50 16.54 -5.46
N MET A 193 18.59 17.55 -6.32
CA MET A 193 18.25 17.42 -7.75
C MET A 193 19.18 16.45 -8.47
N LEU A 194 20.49 16.51 -8.23
CA LEU A 194 21.47 15.57 -8.78
C LEU A 194 21.24 14.15 -8.28
N ALA A 195 20.91 13.99 -6.98
CA ALA A 195 20.60 12.71 -6.37
C ALA A 195 19.35 12.06 -6.95
N ALA A 196 18.31 12.86 -7.18
CA ALA A 196 17.03 12.42 -7.70
C ALA A 196 17.09 12.01 -9.19
N GLY A 197 17.99 12.62 -9.96
CA GLY A 197 18.23 12.26 -11.37
C GLY A 197 17.01 12.49 -12.27
N ALA A 198 16.14 13.43 -11.92
CA ALA A 198 14.99 13.78 -12.75
C ALA A 198 15.44 14.59 -13.99
N ASN A 199 14.80 14.35 -15.14
CA ASN A 199 15.11 15.03 -16.40
C ASN A 199 14.48 16.42 -16.50
N LEU A 200 13.39 16.63 -15.77
CA LEU A 200 12.63 17.87 -15.72
C LEU A 200 12.33 18.20 -14.25
N TRP A 201 12.47 19.47 -13.88
CA TRP A 201 12.01 20.02 -12.60
C TRP A 201 11.06 21.18 -12.85
N ALA A 202 9.84 21.06 -12.35
CA ALA A 202 8.91 22.17 -12.19
C ALA A 202 9.07 22.76 -10.78
N MET A 203 9.51 24.01 -10.68
CA MET A 203 9.77 24.64 -9.38
C MET A 203 8.82 25.79 -9.13
N VAL A 204 8.45 25.97 -7.87
CA VAL A 204 7.63 27.09 -7.43
C VAL A 204 8.29 27.80 -6.25
N GLU A 205 7.80 29.01 -5.98
CA GLU A 205 8.37 29.92 -4.96
C GLU A 205 9.75 30.49 -5.27
N MET A 206 10.12 30.58 -6.54
CA MET A 206 11.39 31.17 -6.95
C MET A 206 11.35 32.70 -6.77
N VAL A 207 12.23 33.28 -5.95
CA VAL A 207 12.25 34.74 -5.70
C VAL A 207 13.39 35.41 -6.44
N ASP A 208 14.63 34.97 -6.20
CA ASP A 208 15.83 35.56 -6.79
C ASP A 208 16.27 34.81 -8.06
N ALA A 209 16.39 35.57 -9.15
CA ALA A 209 16.77 35.02 -10.46
C ALA A 209 18.27 34.75 -10.57
N ALA A 210 19.12 35.50 -9.87
CA ALA A 210 20.56 35.28 -9.85
C ALA A 210 20.89 33.99 -9.10
N ASP A 211 20.22 33.71 -7.98
CA ASP A 211 20.39 32.45 -7.26
C ASP A 211 19.87 31.25 -8.05
N PHE A 212 18.77 31.43 -8.78
CA PHE A 212 18.32 30.42 -9.75
C PHE A 212 19.38 30.14 -10.83
N ASP A 213 19.99 31.20 -11.39
CA ASP A 213 21.06 31.03 -12.38
C ASP A 213 22.31 30.37 -11.78
N LEU A 214 22.63 30.63 -10.51
CA LEU A 214 23.68 29.94 -9.77
C LEU A 214 23.38 28.46 -9.55
N LEU A 215 22.14 28.11 -9.20
CA LEU A 215 21.70 26.71 -9.10
C LEU A 215 21.83 26.00 -10.46
N LYS A 216 21.26 26.60 -11.52
CA LYS A 216 21.32 26.07 -12.89
C LYS A 216 22.76 25.83 -13.34
N ALA A 217 23.67 26.78 -13.08
CA ALA A 217 25.08 26.64 -13.44
C ALA A 217 25.79 25.46 -12.73
N GLN A 218 25.24 24.99 -11.60
CA GLN A 218 25.76 23.86 -10.84
C GLN A 218 25.09 22.51 -11.19
N LEU A 219 24.19 22.48 -12.17
CA LEU A 219 23.50 21.28 -12.67
C LEU A 219 23.98 20.97 -14.11
N PRO A 220 25.03 20.15 -14.29
CA PRO A 220 25.59 19.89 -15.61
C PRO A 220 24.56 19.29 -16.58
N GLY A 221 24.43 19.89 -17.76
CA GLY A 221 23.52 19.42 -18.80
C GLY A 221 22.08 19.90 -18.68
N PHE A 222 21.75 20.68 -17.64
CA PHE A 222 20.46 21.35 -17.51
C PHE A 222 20.48 22.73 -18.14
N ASP A 223 19.35 23.11 -18.72
CA ASP A 223 18.98 24.48 -19.03
C ASP A 223 17.66 24.82 -18.30
N GLY A 224 17.29 26.09 -18.24
CA GLY A 224 16.09 26.51 -17.51
C GLY A 224 15.93 28.01 -17.36
N PHE A 225 14.72 28.40 -17.01
CA PHE A 225 14.32 29.79 -16.86
C PHE A 225 13.17 29.96 -15.86
N LEU A 226 13.03 31.18 -15.34
CA LEU A 226 11.90 31.59 -14.51
C LEU A 226 10.80 32.24 -15.35
N SER A 227 9.58 32.23 -14.84
CA SER A 227 8.39 32.73 -15.53
C SER A 227 8.43 34.23 -15.86
N ASN A 228 9.34 34.99 -15.24
CA ASN A 228 9.59 36.40 -15.51
C ASN A 228 10.77 36.66 -16.48
N ASP A 229 11.46 35.62 -16.95
CA ASP A 229 12.57 35.78 -17.89
C ASP A 229 12.03 36.18 -19.27
N ALA A 230 12.28 37.44 -19.65
CA ALA A 230 11.80 38.01 -20.90
C ALA A 230 12.45 37.41 -22.14
N ALA A 231 13.57 36.69 -22.01
CA ALA A 231 14.20 35.98 -23.12
C ALA A 231 13.38 34.75 -23.54
N PHE A 232 12.67 34.13 -22.59
CA PHE A 232 11.87 32.92 -22.83
C PHE A 232 10.36 33.20 -22.84
N VAL A 233 9.90 34.12 -21.98
CA VAL A 233 8.48 34.38 -21.73
C VAL A 233 8.14 35.83 -22.08
N SER A 234 7.62 36.04 -23.29
CA SER A 234 7.19 37.37 -23.72
C SER A 234 6.12 37.96 -22.80
N GLY A 235 6.37 39.15 -22.25
CA GLY A 235 5.48 39.79 -21.26
C GLY A 235 5.47 39.12 -19.88
N GLY A 236 6.44 38.22 -19.63
CA GLY A 236 6.59 37.47 -18.38
C GLY A 236 6.90 38.34 -17.17
N THR A 237 7.50 39.52 -17.35
CA THR A 237 7.84 40.44 -16.25
C THR A 237 6.62 41.17 -15.66
N SER A 238 5.55 41.34 -16.44
CA SER A 238 4.41 42.20 -16.08
C SER A 238 3.64 41.81 -14.80
N PRO A 239 3.42 40.52 -14.44
CA PRO A 239 2.72 40.16 -13.21
C PRO A 239 3.63 40.10 -11.98
N TYR A 240 4.95 40.15 -12.13
CA TYR A 240 5.88 39.93 -11.02
C TYR A 240 6.61 41.21 -10.61
N GLY A 241 6.53 41.51 -9.31
CA GLY A 241 7.43 42.46 -8.66
C GLY A 241 8.81 41.84 -8.39
N THR A 242 9.70 42.66 -7.82
CA THR A 242 11.08 42.26 -7.49
C THR A 242 11.14 41.13 -6.48
N SER A 243 10.24 41.11 -5.49
CA SER A 243 10.17 40.06 -4.46
C SER A 243 9.03 39.06 -4.66
N SER A 244 8.39 39.06 -5.83
CA SER A 244 7.31 38.12 -6.13
C SER A 244 7.87 36.72 -6.36
N GLN A 245 7.21 35.71 -5.79
CA GLN A 245 7.42 34.31 -6.14
C GLN A 245 7.08 34.08 -7.62
N LYS A 246 7.97 33.37 -8.32
CA LYS A 246 7.87 32.99 -9.73
C LYS A 246 7.76 31.47 -9.84
N LEU A 247 7.37 31.03 -11.02
CA LEU A 247 7.40 29.61 -11.41
C LEU A 247 8.66 29.39 -12.24
N GLY A 248 9.24 28.21 -12.20
CA GLY A 248 10.48 27.90 -12.93
C GLY A 248 10.48 26.51 -13.52
N VAL A 249 11.30 26.32 -14.55
CA VAL A 249 11.62 25.01 -15.10
C VAL A 249 13.12 24.83 -15.22
N LEU A 250 13.62 23.64 -14.89
CA LEU A 250 14.92 23.11 -15.29
C LEU A 250 14.71 21.83 -16.10
N TYR A 251 15.42 21.65 -17.19
CA TYR A 251 15.30 20.47 -18.05
C TYR A 251 16.64 20.09 -18.67
N ASP A 252 16.86 18.79 -18.87
CA ASP A 252 18.05 18.27 -19.55
C ASP A 252 17.82 18.05 -21.06
N SER A 253 18.84 17.51 -21.73
CA SER A 253 18.82 17.24 -23.18
C SER A 253 17.78 16.22 -23.66
N SER A 254 17.05 15.54 -22.78
CA SER A 254 15.91 14.69 -23.17
C SER A 254 14.70 15.51 -23.66
N LEU A 255 14.69 16.81 -23.37
CA LEU A 255 13.70 17.77 -23.82
C LEU A 255 14.36 18.84 -24.70
N THR A 256 13.73 19.12 -25.83
CA THR A 256 14.10 20.25 -26.70
C THR A 256 13.07 21.36 -26.51
N PHE A 257 13.48 22.50 -25.94
CA PHE A 257 12.61 23.65 -25.74
C PHE A 257 12.09 24.22 -27.06
N GLN A 258 10.79 24.55 -27.10
CA GLN A 258 10.13 25.15 -28.26
C GLN A 258 9.61 26.56 -27.94
N SER A 259 8.83 26.72 -26.86
CA SER A 259 8.27 28.02 -26.48
C SER A 259 7.80 28.05 -25.03
N ALA A 260 7.61 29.25 -24.46
CA ALA A 260 6.96 29.42 -23.17
C ALA A 260 6.01 30.64 -23.14
N THR A 261 4.95 30.53 -22.33
CA THR A 261 3.97 31.61 -22.14
C THR A 261 3.33 31.53 -20.76
N LEU A 262 2.92 32.68 -20.23
CA LEU A 262 1.99 32.72 -19.10
C LEU A 262 0.56 32.44 -19.60
N VAL A 263 -0.10 31.45 -19.01
CA VAL A 263 -1.49 31.10 -19.30
C VAL A 263 -2.39 32.03 -18.48
N ARG A 264 -2.98 33.03 -19.15
CA ARG A 264 -3.82 34.05 -18.51
C ARG A 264 -5.28 33.63 -18.54
N ILE A 265 -5.68 32.82 -17.57
CA ILE A 265 -7.01 32.24 -17.41
C ILE A 265 -7.62 32.61 -16.07
N GLY A 266 -8.95 32.70 -16.00
CA GLY A 266 -9.67 33.03 -14.77
C GLY A 266 -9.25 34.38 -14.16
N ASN A 267 -9.47 34.55 -12.86
CA ASN A 267 -8.94 35.68 -12.11
C ASN A 267 -7.53 35.34 -11.63
N ILE A 268 -6.57 36.22 -11.88
CA ILE A 268 -5.16 35.97 -11.53
C ILE A 268 -4.94 35.78 -10.01
N SER A 269 -5.75 36.41 -9.17
CA SER A 269 -5.71 36.27 -7.72
C SER A 269 -6.18 34.89 -7.23
N ASP A 270 -6.93 34.14 -8.04
CA ASP A 270 -7.26 32.74 -7.74
C ASP A 270 -6.03 31.83 -7.88
N PHE A 271 -5.01 32.27 -8.62
CA PHE A 271 -3.67 31.68 -8.70
C PHE A 271 -2.64 32.45 -7.85
N ALA A 272 -3.08 33.18 -6.81
CA ALA A 272 -2.20 33.99 -5.95
C ALA A 272 -1.27 34.95 -6.72
N ASP A 273 -1.80 35.56 -7.79
CA ASP A 273 -1.09 36.47 -8.70
C ASP A 273 0.06 35.81 -9.48
N ARG A 274 0.12 34.48 -9.50
CA ARG A 274 1.09 33.65 -10.23
C ARG A 274 0.37 32.87 -11.34
N PRO A 275 0.17 33.47 -12.52
CA PRO A 275 -0.50 32.77 -13.62
C PRO A 275 0.31 31.51 -14.01
N PRO A 276 -0.34 30.40 -14.39
CA PRO A 276 0.35 29.18 -14.79
C PRO A 276 1.38 29.43 -15.90
N LEU A 277 2.54 28.80 -15.80
CA LEU A 277 3.60 28.87 -16.81
C LEU A 277 3.49 27.66 -17.73
N ARG A 278 3.11 27.86 -18.99
CA ARG A 278 3.17 26.81 -20.01
C ARG A 278 4.54 26.85 -20.71
N VAL A 279 5.15 25.68 -20.83
CA VAL A 279 6.39 25.44 -21.58
C VAL A 279 6.15 24.28 -22.54
N ASP A 280 6.38 24.51 -23.81
CA ASP A 280 6.27 23.50 -24.85
C ASP A 280 7.67 22.98 -25.20
N PHE A 281 7.80 21.66 -25.22
CA PHE A 281 9.00 20.92 -25.60
C PHE A 281 8.69 19.96 -26.76
N THR A 282 9.73 19.49 -27.42
CA THR A 282 9.70 18.18 -28.10
C THR A 282 10.57 17.18 -27.35
N THR A 283 10.17 15.91 -27.37
CA THR A 283 10.91 14.79 -26.79
C THR A 283 10.76 13.56 -27.66
N GLU A 284 11.61 12.55 -27.49
CA GLU A 284 11.49 11.31 -28.26
C GLU A 284 10.56 10.32 -27.56
N ILE A 285 9.46 9.98 -28.23
CA ILE A 285 8.47 9.01 -27.79
C ILE A 285 8.41 7.89 -28.84
N ASN A 286 8.67 6.64 -28.45
CA ASN A 286 8.72 5.48 -29.33
C ASN A 286 9.64 5.67 -30.55
N GLY A 287 10.77 6.37 -30.39
CA GLY A 287 11.65 6.69 -31.52
C GLY A 287 11.20 7.87 -32.37
N VAL A 288 10.14 8.59 -31.97
CA VAL A 288 9.52 9.67 -32.74
C VAL A 288 9.54 10.96 -31.94
N GLU A 289 10.06 12.03 -32.55
CA GLU A 289 9.97 13.37 -32.00
C GLU A 289 8.50 13.78 -31.83
N THR A 290 8.10 14.01 -30.58
CA THR A 290 6.72 14.18 -30.16
C THR A 290 6.61 15.42 -29.26
N PRO A 291 5.60 16.29 -29.48
CA PRO A 291 5.35 17.42 -28.61
C PRO A 291 4.96 17.00 -27.19
N LEU A 292 5.55 17.67 -26.20
CA LEU A 292 5.23 17.54 -24.78
C LEU A 292 5.04 18.94 -24.19
N THR A 293 3.92 19.17 -23.53
CA THR A 293 3.62 20.43 -22.85
C THR A 293 3.73 20.24 -21.34
N VAL A 294 4.41 21.16 -20.66
CA VAL A 294 4.49 21.24 -19.21
C VAL A 294 3.85 22.54 -18.76
N ILE A 295 2.89 22.48 -17.85
CA ILE A 295 2.26 23.65 -17.23
C ILE A 295 2.62 23.63 -15.76
N VAL A 296 3.44 24.59 -15.33
CA VAL A 296 3.78 24.77 -13.93
C VAL A 296 2.66 25.57 -13.25
N VAL A 297 2.19 25.10 -12.10
CA VAL A 297 1.17 25.78 -11.29
C VAL A 297 1.66 25.97 -9.86
N HIS A 298 1.25 27.08 -9.26
CA HIS A 298 1.30 27.26 -7.81
C HIS A 298 -0.05 27.87 -7.41
N MET A 299 -0.93 27.00 -6.92
CA MET A 299 -2.29 27.37 -6.56
C MET A 299 -2.33 28.22 -5.28
N ARG A 300 -3.49 28.79 -4.99
CA ARG A 300 -3.64 29.65 -3.81
C ARG A 300 -3.58 28.84 -2.52
N ALA A 301 -2.61 29.18 -1.67
CA ALA A 301 -2.46 28.61 -0.33
C ALA A 301 -3.62 28.95 0.62
N ASN A 302 -3.80 28.10 1.64
CA ASN A 302 -4.76 28.34 2.71
C ASN A 302 -4.44 29.62 3.50
N SER A 303 -5.45 30.12 4.19
CA SER A 303 -5.36 31.30 5.04
C SER A 303 -6.23 31.10 6.29
N ALA A 304 -6.23 32.05 7.22
CA ALA A 304 -7.12 32.02 8.37
C ALA A 304 -8.61 31.99 8.00
N ASP A 305 -8.97 32.38 6.77
CA ASP A 305 -10.29 32.12 6.17
C ASP A 305 -10.33 30.68 5.63
N PRO A 306 -11.20 29.80 6.17
CA PRO A 306 -11.26 28.39 5.77
C PRO A 306 -11.94 28.16 4.41
N THR A 307 -12.69 29.13 3.86
CA THR A 307 -13.47 28.92 2.63
C THR A 307 -12.94 29.70 1.43
N GLY A 308 -12.49 30.94 1.62
CA GLY A 308 -12.03 31.81 0.53
C GLY A 308 -10.92 31.21 -0.35
N PRO A 309 -9.84 30.62 0.22
CA PRO A 309 -8.78 29.97 -0.55
C PRO A 309 -9.24 28.72 -1.30
N ARG A 310 -10.06 27.86 -0.68
CA ARG A 310 -10.58 26.64 -1.31
C ARG A 310 -11.45 26.99 -2.53
N GLU A 311 -12.37 27.95 -2.38
CA GLU A 311 -13.22 28.41 -3.49
C GLU A 311 -12.39 29.06 -4.62
N ALA A 312 -11.28 29.72 -4.28
CA ALA A 312 -10.34 30.25 -5.26
C ALA A 312 -9.67 29.11 -6.05
N ARG A 313 -9.22 28.04 -5.37
CA ARG A 313 -8.69 26.82 -6.01
C ARG A 313 -9.74 26.16 -6.91
N GLU A 314 -11.01 26.10 -6.51
CA GLU A 314 -12.10 25.59 -7.36
C GLU A 314 -12.27 26.41 -8.64
N ARG A 315 -12.29 27.75 -8.54
CA ARG A 315 -12.39 28.63 -9.72
C ARG A 315 -11.17 28.54 -10.63
N ALA A 316 -9.97 28.52 -10.05
CA ALA A 316 -8.72 28.32 -10.77
C ALA A 316 -8.72 26.97 -11.50
N SER A 317 -9.12 25.90 -10.81
CA SER A 317 -9.26 24.55 -11.37
C SER A 317 -10.25 24.51 -12.53
N ALA A 318 -11.42 25.14 -12.39
CA ALA A 318 -12.41 25.19 -13.46
C ALA A 318 -11.88 25.93 -14.70
N ALA A 319 -11.20 27.07 -14.51
CA ALA A 319 -10.59 27.82 -15.60
C ALA A 319 -9.46 27.04 -16.28
N LEU A 320 -8.63 26.32 -15.50
CA LEU A 320 -7.55 25.49 -16.02
C LEU A 320 -8.10 24.31 -16.81
N LYS A 321 -9.14 23.64 -16.29
CA LYS A 321 -9.79 22.54 -17.01
C LYS A 321 -10.36 23.01 -18.35
N ALA A 322 -11.08 24.14 -18.36
CA ALA A 322 -11.60 24.72 -19.60
C ALA A 322 -10.48 25.01 -20.60
N TYR A 323 -9.35 25.58 -20.15
CA TYR A 323 -8.18 25.80 -21.00
C TYR A 323 -7.61 24.50 -21.59
N LEU A 324 -7.43 23.46 -20.77
CA LEU A 324 -6.94 22.16 -21.24
C LEU A 324 -7.92 21.51 -22.22
N ASP A 325 -9.22 21.59 -21.94
CA ASP A 325 -10.27 21.04 -22.78
C ASP A 325 -10.35 21.73 -24.15
N GLU A 326 -10.18 23.05 -24.19
CA GLU A 326 -10.31 23.85 -25.41
C GLU A 326 -9.02 23.95 -26.22
N GLN A 327 -7.87 24.13 -25.56
CA GLN A 327 -6.61 24.48 -26.19
C GLN A 327 -5.65 23.30 -26.34
N LEU A 328 -5.81 22.27 -25.49
CA LEU A 328 -4.92 21.12 -25.43
C LEU A 328 -5.69 19.79 -25.35
N PRO A 329 -6.67 19.53 -26.25
CA PRO A 329 -7.59 18.42 -26.11
C PRO A 329 -6.95 17.03 -26.29
N THR A 330 -5.79 16.96 -26.96
CA THR A 330 -5.16 15.70 -27.44
C THR A 330 -3.65 15.68 -27.24
N GLN A 331 -3.11 16.65 -26.51
CA GLN A 331 -1.67 16.85 -26.36
C GLN A 331 -1.16 16.05 -25.16
N HIS A 332 0.11 15.64 -25.19
CA HIS A 332 0.79 15.14 -24.01
C HIS A 332 1.04 16.33 -23.07
N VAL A 333 0.27 16.44 -21.99
CA VAL A 333 0.36 17.57 -21.06
C VAL A 333 0.63 17.04 -19.65
N PHE A 334 1.63 17.62 -19.01
CA PHE A 334 1.76 17.60 -17.56
C PHE A 334 1.37 18.94 -16.99
N VAL A 335 0.55 18.96 -15.94
CA VAL A 335 0.35 20.10 -15.05
C VAL A 335 0.95 19.75 -13.70
N ILE A 336 2.02 20.45 -13.35
CA ILE A 336 2.94 20.07 -12.26
C ILE A 336 3.14 21.26 -11.32
N GLY A 337 3.16 21.01 -10.01
CA GLY A 337 3.60 21.99 -9.02
C GLY A 337 2.82 21.88 -7.71
N ASP A 338 2.80 22.99 -6.97
CA ASP A 338 2.10 23.05 -5.68
C ASP A 338 0.62 23.37 -5.91
N TRP A 339 -0.23 22.36 -5.72
CA TRP A 339 -1.68 22.49 -5.82
C TRP A 339 -2.31 23.02 -4.53
N ASN A 340 -1.58 23.09 -3.40
CA ASN A 340 -2.09 23.64 -2.14
C ASN A 340 -3.42 23.01 -1.66
N ASP A 341 -3.71 21.78 -2.10
CA ASP A 341 -4.81 20.94 -1.65
C ASP A 341 -4.52 19.50 -2.07
N ASP A 342 -5.04 18.56 -1.30
CA ASP A 342 -4.98 17.14 -1.64
C ASP A 342 -6.13 16.77 -2.60
N VAL A 343 -6.03 15.62 -3.25
CA VAL A 343 -6.90 15.17 -4.35
C VAL A 343 -7.79 13.98 -3.98
N ASP A 344 -7.61 13.38 -2.81
CA ASP A 344 -8.54 12.39 -2.24
C ASP A 344 -9.46 13.01 -1.17
N GLU A 345 -8.92 13.87 -0.31
CA GLU A 345 -9.67 14.77 0.58
C GLU A 345 -9.10 16.20 0.53
N SER A 346 -9.83 17.20 1.03
CA SER A 346 -9.31 18.57 1.05
C SER A 346 -8.60 18.87 2.37
N ILE A 347 -7.50 19.63 2.30
CA ILE A 347 -6.84 20.19 3.48
C ILE A 347 -7.70 21.25 4.19
N SER A 348 -8.77 21.72 3.55
CA SER A 348 -9.74 22.66 4.12
C SER A 348 -10.85 21.90 4.85
N LEU A 349 -11.15 22.34 6.07
CA LEU A 349 -12.13 21.70 6.95
C LEU A 349 -13.48 22.42 6.92
N ASP A 350 -14.56 21.65 7.07
CA ASP A 350 -15.89 22.18 7.32
C ASP A 350 -15.90 22.88 8.70
N PRO A 351 -16.26 24.17 8.78
CA PRO A 351 -16.14 24.94 10.01
C PRO A 351 -17.11 24.50 11.12
N THR A 352 -18.11 23.68 10.80
CA THR A 352 -19.12 23.20 11.75
C THR A 352 -18.76 21.83 12.31
N SER A 353 -18.35 20.91 11.45
CA SER A 353 -18.07 19.51 11.78
C SER A 353 -16.60 19.22 12.02
N GLY A 354 -15.69 20.06 11.52
CA GLY A 354 -14.25 19.84 11.54
C GLY A 354 -13.77 18.73 10.59
N ALA A 355 -14.67 18.17 9.78
CA ALA A 355 -14.32 17.14 8.80
C ALA A 355 -13.66 17.75 7.55
N PRO A 356 -12.74 17.04 6.88
CA PRO A 356 -12.23 17.44 5.57
C PRO A 356 -13.36 17.68 4.56
N LEU A 357 -13.24 18.76 3.78
CA LEU A 357 -14.13 19.03 2.66
C LEU A 357 -13.73 18.17 1.45
N ALA A 358 -14.58 18.14 0.42
CA ALA A 358 -14.20 17.57 -0.86
C ALA A 358 -13.08 18.40 -1.51
N THR A 359 -12.14 17.74 -2.20
CA THR A 359 -11.07 18.41 -2.95
C THR A 359 -11.65 19.45 -3.93
N PRO A 360 -11.04 20.64 -4.08
CA PRO A 360 -11.43 21.63 -5.09
C PRO A 360 -11.15 21.14 -6.53
N TYR A 361 -10.45 20.01 -6.68
CA TYR A 361 -10.04 19.42 -7.96
C TYR A 361 -10.97 18.30 -8.44
N GLN A 362 -12.18 18.20 -7.86
CA GLN A 362 -13.16 17.18 -8.20
C GLN A 362 -13.50 17.15 -9.70
N ASN A 363 -13.43 18.28 -10.39
CA ASN A 363 -13.63 18.40 -11.84
C ASN A 363 -12.58 17.63 -12.67
N PHE A 364 -11.36 17.47 -12.16
CA PHE A 364 -10.32 16.62 -12.75
C PHE A 364 -10.42 15.18 -12.25
N VAL A 365 -10.58 14.98 -10.93
CA VAL A 365 -10.68 13.64 -10.32
C VAL A 365 -11.86 12.83 -10.91
N SER A 366 -12.96 13.48 -11.23
CA SER A 366 -14.14 12.83 -11.82
C SER A 366 -13.99 12.54 -13.33
N ASP A 367 -13.06 13.21 -14.02
CA ASP A 367 -12.86 13.10 -15.47
C ASP A 367 -11.63 12.22 -15.81
N SER A 368 -11.62 11.02 -15.22
CA SER A 368 -10.57 10.01 -15.45
C SER A 368 -10.46 9.53 -16.89
N ALA A 369 -11.48 9.80 -17.72
CA ALA A 369 -11.45 9.53 -19.15
C ALA A 369 -10.47 10.44 -19.90
N ARG A 370 -10.03 11.56 -19.29
CA ARG A 370 -9.12 12.52 -19.92
C ARG A 370 -7.92 12.92 -19.07
N PHE A 371 -8.06 12.87 -17.75
CA PHE A 371 -7.04 13.36 -16.85
C PHE A 371 -6.75 12.36 -15.73
N THR A 372 -5.49 12.24 -15.38
CA THR A 372 -5.02 11.39 -14.28
C THR A 372 -4.11 12.20 -13.37
N PHE A 373 -4.46 12.32 -12.09
CA PHE A 373 -3.51 12.74 -11.06
C PHE A 373 -2.55 11.58 -10.80
N ILE A 374 -1.37 11.64 -11.39
CA ILE A 374 -0.31 10.63 -11.26
C ILE A 374 0.06 10.42 -9.79
N THR A 375 0.15 11.52 -9.05
CA THR A 375 0.50 11.55 -7.62
C THR A 375 -0.65 11.20 -6.69
N ARG A 376 -1.87 10.92 -7.19
CA ARG A 376 -3.02 10.57 -6.33
C ARG A 376 -2.78 9.29 -5.53
N GLU A 377 -1.91 8.40 -6.01
CA GLU A 377 -1.54 7.21 -5.25
C GLU A 377 -0.76 7.52 -3.97
N LEU A 378 -0.04 8.66 -3.93
CA LEU A 378 0.66 9.14 -2.73
C LEU A 378 -0.36 9.65 -1.69
N SER A 379 -1.37 10.41 -2.14
CA SER A 379 -2.48 10.85 -1.29
C SER A 379 -3.18 9.67 -0.61
N LEU A 380 -3.55 8.67 -1.42
CA LEU A 380 -4.22 7.45 -0.93
C LEU A 380 -3.34 6.61 -0.01
N ALA A 381 -2.02 6.77 -0.07
CA ALA A 381 -1.07 6.12 0.83
C ALA A 381 -0.91 6.86 2.17
N GLY A 382 -1.44 8.08 2.28
CA GLY A 382 -1.25 8.96 3.43
C GLY A 382 0.16 9.53 3.51
N ASP A 383 0.83 9.72 2.36
CA ASP A 383 2.11 10.41 2.29
C ASP A 383 1.93 11.92 2.52
N ASP A 384 3.04 12.63 2.68
CA ASP A 384 3.06 14.04 3.02
C ASP A 384 4.16 14.80 2.27
N THR A 385 3.79 15.86 1.55
CA THR A 385 4.75 16.66 0.75
C THR A 385 5.19 17.94 1.44
N SER A 386 4.55 18.33 2.54
CA SER A 386 4.95 19.47 3.37
C SER A 386 5.28 19.01 4.79
N ILE A 387 6.42 19.46 5.32
CA ILE A 387 6.90 19.06 6.64
C ILE A 387 5.95 19.61 7.71
N GLY A 388 5.42 18.70 8.54
CA GLY A 388 4.48 19.05 9.60
C GLY A 388 3.01 19.12 9.15
N PHE A 389 2.70 18.75 7.90
CA PHE A 389 1.33 18.68 7.37
C PHE A 389 1.10 17.33 6.68
N GLU A 390 0.22 16.50 7.24
CA GLU A 390 -0.04 15.11 6.77
C GLU A 390 -0.92 15.06 5.52
N ASN A 391 -0.51 15.69 4.40
CA ASN A 391 -1.21 15.65 3.11
C ASN A 391 -0.23 15.79 1.93
N VAL A 392 -0.63 15.29 0.77
CA VAL A 392 0.08 15.52 -0.49
C VAL A 392 -0.53 16.73 -1.17
N VAL A 393 0.17 17.85 -1.19
CA VAL A 393 -0.30 19.08 -1.86
C VAL A 393 0.46 19.39 -3.14
N ASP A 394 1.58 18.70 -3.36
CA ASP A 394 2.36 18.79 -4.59
C ASP A 394 1.91 17.68 -5.54
N HIS A 395 1.36 18.04 -6.70
CA HIS A 395 0.79 17.05 -7.62
C HIS A 395 1.21 17.18 -9.08
N THR A 396 1.30 16.03 -9.73
CA THR A 396 1.36 15.91 -11.19
C THR A 396 0.02 15.43 -11.73
N LEU A 397 -0.69 16.31 -12.42
CA LEU A 397 -1.83 15.96 -13.26
C LEU A 397 -1.33 15.74 -14.69
N ALA A 398 -1.74 14.65 -15.32
CA ALA A 398 -1.43 14.35 -16.71
C ALA A 398 -2.72 14.26 -17.53
N THR A 399 -2.69 14.72 -18.79
CA THR A 399 -3.67 14.27 -19.78
C THR A 399 -3.45 12.78 -20.04
N ASN A 400 -4.48 12.05 -20.47
CA ASN A 400 -4.34 10.61 -20.70
C ASN A 400 -3.24 10.30 -21.72
N GLU A 401 -3.05 11.10 -22.77
CA GLU A 401 -1.95 10.93 -23.72
C GLU A 401 -0.57 10.88 -23.04
N ALA A 402 -0.36 11.69 -22.00
CA ALA A 402 0.87 11.68 -21.20
C ALA A 402 0.84 10.60 -20.11
N ALA A 403 -0.31 10.37 -19.46
CA ALA A 403 -0.49 9.37 -18.42
C ALA A 403 -0.32 7.93 -18.96
N ASP A 404 -0.61 7.69 -20.23
CA ASP A 404 -0.38 6.44 -20.95
C ASP A 404 1.09 5.96 -20.86
N ARG A 405 2.01 6.87 -20.52
CA ARG A 405 3.44 6.59 -20.39
C ARG A 405 3.88 6.41 -18.96
N TYR A 406 3.00 6.64 -18.00
CA TYR A 406 3.34 6.55 -16.60
C TYR A 406 3.84 5.16 -16.24
N VAL A 407 5.00 5.09 -15.59
CA VAL A 407 5.49 3.87 -14.98
C VAL A 407 4.78 3.73 -13.65
N ALA A 408 3.86 2.77 -13.56
CA ALA A 408 3.06 2.54 -12.36
C ALA A 408 3.92 2.46 -11.10
N GLU A 409 3.44 3.04 -9.99
CA GLU A 409 4.11 3.08 -8.69
C GLU A 409 5.48 3.80 -8.68
N SER A 410 5.80 4.57 -9.73
CA SER A 410 7.06 5.34 -9.79
C SER A 410 6.97 6.70 -9.12
N ALA A 411 5.75 7.20 -8.88
CA ALA A 411 5.51 8.41 -8.10
C ALA A 411 5.99 8.18 -6.68
N ARG A 412 6.76 9.14 -6.16
CA ARG A 412 7.27 9.07 -4.78
C ARG A 412 7.59 10.45 -4.26
N VAL A 413 7.36 10.63 -2.97
CA VAL A 413 7.93 11.72 -2.18
C VAL A 413 9.39 11.38 -1.88
N LEU A 414 10.29 12.32 -2.11
CA LEU A 414 11.68 12.20 -1.67
C LEU A 414 11.75 12.71 -0.24
N TYR A 415 11.75 11.79 0.73
CA TYR A 415 11.90 12.06 2.17
C TYR A 415 13.33 12.49 2.52
N VAL A 416 13.74 13.62 1.94
CA VAL A 416 15.08 14.18 2.05
C VAL A 416 15.39 14.67 3.47
N ASP A 417 14.38 15.06 4.22
CA ASP A 417 14.44 15.49 5.62
C ASP A 417 14.83 14.35 6.58
N GLU A 418 14.70 13.08 6.17
CA GLU A 418 15.16 11.95 7.00
C GLU A 418 16.69 11.83 7.02
N TRP A 419 17.40 12.45 6.08
CA TRP A 419 18.85 12.30 5.92
C TRP A 419 19.61 13.60 5.63
N PHE A 420 18.94 14.68 5.22
CA PHE A 420 19.51 16.00 5.05
C PHE A 420 19.34 16.80 6.35
N PRO A 421 20.43 17.11 7.09
CA PRO A 421 20.34 17.80 8.38
C PRO A 421 19.68 19.18 8.24
N ASP A 422 18.72 19.45 9.14
CA ASP A 422 18.03 20.75 9.24
C ASP A 422 17.35 21.19 7.92
N PHE A 423 16.92 20.24 7.09
CA PHE A 423 16.32 20.50 5.77
C PHE A 423 15.24 21.58 5.79
N LEU A 424 14.34 21.55 6.79
CA LEU A 424 13.27 22.53 6.96
C LEU A 424 13.79 23.98 7.04
N ASN A 425 14.89 24.20 7.77
CA ASN A 425 15.42 25.53 7.98
C ASN A 425 16.53 25.89 7.00
N VAL A 426 17.05 24.95 6.22
CA VAL A 426 18.14 25.19 5.26
C VAL A 426 17.63 25.24 3.82
N VAL A 427 16.73 24.34 3.43
CA VAL A 427 16.38 24.12 2.02
C VAL A 427 14.92 24.47 1.74
N SER A 428 13.97 23.78 2.38
CA SER A 428 12.54 23.93 2.10
C SER A 428 11.67 23.26 3.16
N ASP A 429 10.45 23.77 3.33
CA ASP A 429 9.38 23.10 4.06
C ASP A 429 8.60 22.08 3.20
N HIS A 430 8.89 21.97 1.91
CA HIS A 430 8.32 20.96 1.02
C HIS A 430 9.36 19.92 0.59
N ARG A 431 8.91 18.67 0.50
CA ARG A 431 9.67 17.55 -0.04
C ARG A 431 9.51 17.50 -1.56
N PRO A 432 10.59 17.27 -2.32
CA PRO A 432 10.46 17.07 -3.75
C PRO A 432 9.64 15.82 -4.06
N VAL A 433 8.80 15.88 -5.09
CA VAL A 433 8.02 14.73 -5.58
C VAL A 433 8.46 14.43 -7.01
N VAL A 434 8.64 13.15 -7.33
CA VAL A 434 9.05 12.71 -8.67
C VAL A 434 8.11 11.62 -9.18
N SER A 435 7.94 11.54 -10.49
CA SER A 435 7.22 10.48 -11.20
C SER A 435 7.95 10.12 -12.50
N SER A 436 7.91 8.86 -12.91
CA SER A 436 8.65 8.35 -14.08
C SER A 436 7.73 7.86 -15.19
N TYR A 437 8.21 7.98 -16.44
CA TYR A 437 7.46 7.72 -17.66
C TYR A 437 8.31 6.93 -18.66
N SER A 438 7.75 5.89 -19.27
CA SER A 438 8.40 5.16 -20.35
C SER A 438 8.11 5.82 -21.68
N PHE A 439 9.05 6.62 -22.17
CA PHE A 439 8.98 7.22 -23.50
C PHE A 439 9.52 6.29 -24.60
N SER A 440 10.20 5.19 -24.25
CA SER A 440 10.53 4.12 -25.21
C SER A 440 9.49 2.99 -25.15
N ALA A 441 9.32 2.31 -26.30
CA ALA A 441 8.33 1.26 -26.62
C ALA A 441 7.28 0.96 -25.54
N ALA A 442 6.02 1.29 -25.85
CA ALA A 442 4.81 0.98 -25.08
C ALA A 442 4.99 -0.22 -24.15
N THR A 443 4.89 -0.01 -22.84
CA THR A 443 4.53 -1.11 -21.95
C THR A 443 3.22 -1.65 -22.48
N GLY A 444 3.22 -2.93 -22.87
CA GLY A 444 2.00 -3.61 -23.29
C GLY A 444 0.93 -3.55 -22.20
N PRO A 445 -0.25 -4.14 -22.46
CA PRO A 445 -1.29 -4.25 -21.45
C PRO A 445 -0.71 -4.79 -20.13
N PHE A 446 -0.98 -4.12 -19.01
CA PHE A 446 -0.59 -4.59 -17.68
C PHE A 446 -1.84 -4.88 -16.85
N LEU A 447 -1.74 -5.91 -16.00
CA LEU A 447 -2.77 -6.33 -15.07
C LEU A 447 -2.08 -6.73 -13.76
N ARG A 448 -2.45 -6.10 -12.65
CA ARG A 448 -1.87 -6.36 -11.33
C ARG A 448 -2.95 -6.56 -10.28
N LEU A 449 -2.91 -7.67 -9.57
CA LEU A 449 -3.76 -7.90 -8.41
C LEU A 449 -3.34 -6.94 -7.27
N LYS A 450 -4.31 -6.28 -6.63
CA LYS A 450 -4.10 -5.39 -5.47
C LYS A 450 -4.49 -6.03 -4.15
N SER A 451 -5.47 -6.92 -4.18
CA SER A 451 -5.96 -7.64 -3.01
C SER A 451 -6.79 -8.83 -3.47
N PRO A 452 -6.72 -9.99 -2.79
CA PRO A 452 -5.93 -10.28 -1.58
C PRO A 452 -4.49 -10.78 -1.86
N HIS A 453 -3.54 -10.53 -0.94
CA HIS A 453 -2.15 -11.03 -0.98
C HIS A 453 -1.82 -11.95 0.24
N GLY A 454 -2.73 -12.86 0.58
CA GLY A 454 -2.63 -13.74 1.76
C GLY A 454 -3.56 -13.31 2.91
N GLY A 455 -3.44 -13.97 4.06
CA GLY A 455 -4.28 -13.70 5.24
C GLY A 455 -5.37 -14.75 5.49
N THR A 456 -6.12 -14.59 6.59
CA THR A 456 -7.22 -15.49 6.97
C THR A 456 -8.57 -14.81 6.79
N TYR A 457 -9.44 -15.41 5.98
CA TYR A 457 -10.77 -14.90 5.65
C TYR A 457 -11.85 -15.85 6.14
N GLN A 458 -12.99 -15.33 6.57
CA GLN A 458 -14.08 -16.17 7.04
C GLN A 458 -14.88 -16.75 5.86
N GLY A 459 -15.13 -18.05 5.90
CA GLY A 459 -16.02 -18.73 4.98
C GLY A 459 -17.44 -18.16 5.05
N GLY A 460 -18.11 -18.07 3.90
CA GLY A 460 -19.43 -17.44 3.77
C GLY A 460 -19.45 -15.92 3.85
N SER A 461 -18.27 -15.26 3.81
CA SER A 461 -18.17 -13.80 3.64
C SER A 461 -18.04 -13.39 2.18
N THR A 462 -18.15 -12.09 1.92
CA THR A 462 -17.83 -11.52 0.61
C THR A 462 -16.50 -10.80 0.71
N LEU A 463 -15.54 -11.22 -0.11
CA LEU A 463 -14.19 -10.65 -0.20
C LEU A 463 -14.03 -9.90 -1.53
N PRO A 464 -13.74 -8.60 -1.54
CA PRO A 464 -13.34 -7.92 -2.77
C PRO A 464 -11.98 -8.44 -3.27
N ILE A 465 -11.95 -8.88 -4.52
CA ILE A 465 -10.74 -9.09 -5.32
C ILE A 465 -10.54 -7.82 -6.13
N THR A 466 -9.44 -7.09 -5.94
CA THR A 466 -9.17 -5.80 -6.61
C THR A 466 -7.92 -5.87 -7.47
N TRP A 467 -7.86 -5.04 -8.51
CA TRP A 467 -6.71 -4.96 -9.41
C TRP A 467 -6.53 -3.55 -9.96
N THR A 468 -5.35 -3.31 -10.51
CA THR A 468 -5.05 -2.22 -11.45
C THR A 468 -4.73 -2.77 -12.81
N SER A 469 -5.13 -2.06 -13.85
CA SER A 469 -4.92 -2.51 -15.22
C SER A 469 -4.78 -1.34 -16.19
N TRP A 470 -4.04 -1.57 -17.26
CA TRP A 470 -3.84 -0.65 -18.37
C TRP A 470 -3.81 -1.40 -19.68
N GLY A 471 -4.45 -0.90 -20.73
CA GLY A 471 -4.51 -1.60 -22.03
C GLY A 471 -5.27 -2.93 -22.03
N VAL A 472 -5.77 -3.39 -20.88
CA VAL A 472 -6.56 -4.61 -20.70
C VAL A 472 -8.05 -4.25 -20.77
N GLY A 473 -8.81 -4.91 -21.64
CA GLY A 473 -10.25 -4.68 -21.76
C GLY A 473 -11.08 -5.47 -20.74
N GLU A 474 -10.78 -6.75 -20.59
CA GLU A 474 -11.56 -7.70 -19.80
C GLU A 474 -10.64 -8.59 -18.96
N VAL A 475 -11.02 -8.82 -17.70
CA VAL A 475 -10.29 -9.61 -16.72
C VAL A 475 -11.09 -10.86 -16.34
N ARG A 476 -10.45 -12.03 -16.41
CA ARG A 476 -10.92 -13.28 -15.84
C ARG A 476 -10.37 -13.43 -14.42
N VAL A 477 -11.23 -13.75 -13.46
CA VAL A 477 -10.88 -13.92 -12.04
C VAL A 477 -10.96 -15.40 -11.68
N GLU A 478 -9.90 -15.93 -11.08
CA GLU A 478 -9.77 -17.35 -10.79
C GLU A 478 -9.27 -17.57 -9.36
N VAL A 479 -9.67 -18.70 -8.77
CA VAL A 479 -9.23 -19.15 -7.45
C VAL A 479 -8.77 -20.60 -7.52
N SER A 480 -7.72 -20.91 -6.77
CA SER A 480 -7.24 -22.27 -6.55
C SER A 480 -7.37 -22.59 -5.07
N THR A 481 -7.89 -23.77 -4.72
CA THR A 481 -7.92 -24.28 -3.33
C THR A 481 -6.88 -25.37 -3.06
N ASN A 482 -6.01 -25.66 -4.04
CA ASN A 482 -5.03 -26.74 -3.98
C ASN A 482 -3.60 -26.27 -4.32
N GLY A 483 -3.23 -25.06 -3.89
CA GLY A 483 -1.86 -24.56 -4.04
C GLY A 483 -1.44 -24.17 -5.46
N GLY A 484 -2.41 -23.84 -6.32
CA GLY A 484 -2.19 -23.35 -7.68
C GLY A 484 -2.17 -24.44 -8.74
N THR A 485 -2.52 -25.70 -8.40
CA THR A 485 -2.50 -26.83 -9.33
C THR A 485 -3.75 -26.88 -10.22
N ASP A 486 -4.94 -26.62 -9.66
CA ASP A 486 -6.19 -26.45 -10.41
C ASP A 486 -6.85 -25.10 -10.11
N TRP A 487 -7.43 -24.48 -11.13
CA TRP A 487 -8.02 -23.14 -11.03
C TRP A 487 -9.51 -23.18 -11.40
N SER A 488 -10.34 -22.72 -10.46
CA SER A 488 -11.76 -22.48 -10.65
C SER A 488 -12.00 -21.05 -11.11
N VAL A 489 -12.77 -20.87 -12.19
CA VAL A 489 -13.13 -19.54 -12.70
C VAL A 489 -14.27 -18.97 -11.84
N LEU A 490 -13.99 -17.89 -11.11
CA LEU A 490 -15.00 -17.14 -10.37
C LEU A 490 -15.79 -16.21 -11.29
N ALA A 491 -15.11 -15.58 -12.24
CA ALA A 491 -15.72 -14.76 -13.28
C ALA A 491 -14.92 -14.87 -14.57
N ALA A 492 -15.57 -15.25 -15.67
CA ALA A 492 -14.90 -15.48 -16.95
C ALA A 492 -14.48 -14.19 -17.68
N SER A 493 -15.18 -13.08 -17.42
CA SER A 493 -14.96 -11.76 -18.03
C SER A 493 -15.57 -10.69 -17.13
N VAL A 494 -14.74 -9.75 -16.69
CA VAL A 494 -15.13 -8.56 -15.92
C VAL A 494 -14.44 -7.36 -16.57
N PRO A 495 -15.14 -6.26 -16.88
CA PRO A 495 -14.50 -5.07 -17.43
C PRO A 495 -13.33 -4.62 -16.57
N ALA A 496 -12.13 -4.55 -17.15
CA ALA A 496 -10.91 -4.32 -16.39
C ALA A 496 -10.95 -2.98 -15.63
N ALA A 497 -11.59 -1.96 -16.23
CA ALA A 497 -11.78 -0.64 -15.65
C ALA A 497 -12.60 -0.62 -14.35
N LEU A 498 -13.35 -1.69 -14.01
CA LEU A 498 -14.04 -1.77 -12.72
C LEU A 498 -13.06 -1.92 -11.55
N GLY A 499 -11.85 -2.45 -11.81
CA GLY A 499 -10.79 -2.63 -10.82
C GLY A 499 -11.13 -3.56 -9.66
N ARG A 500 -12.27 -4.26 -9.71
CA ARG A 500 -12.76 -5.09 -8.63
C ARG A 500 -13.79 -6.14 -9.05
N PHE A 501 -13.82 -7.23 -8.30
CA PHE A 501 -14.82 -8.28 -8.33
C PHE A 501 -15.18 -8.71 -6.89
N ALA A 502 -16.47 -8.89 -6.59
CA ALA A 502 -16.91 -9.33 -5.27
C ALA A 502 -16.97 -10.86 -5.22
N TRP A 503 -16.01 -11.49 -4.56
CA TRP A 503 -15.96 -12.94 -4.40
C TRP A 503 -16.77 -13.39 -3.19
N SER A 504 -17.79 -14.23 -3.39
CA SER A 504 -18.45 -14.98 -2.31
C SER A 504 -17.55 -16.14 -1.89
N VAL A 505 -16.87 -16.00 -0.76
CA VAL A 505 -15.92 -16.98 -0.24
C VAL A 505 -16.68 -18.25 0.19
N PRO A 506 -16.36 -19.43 -0.36
CA PRO A 506 -17.00 -20.68 0.06
C PRO A 506 -16.87 -20.90 1.57
N ASP A 507 -17.92 -21.39 2.21
CA ASP A 507 -17.90 -21.70 3.66
C ASP A 507 -17.26 -23.07 3.96
N GLU A 508 -16.09 -23.28 3.36
CA GLU A 508 -15.27 -24.48 3.53
C GLU A 508 -13.88 -24.06 4.01
N ALA A 509 -13.40 -24.73 5.07
CA ALA A 509 -12.05 -24.48 5.56
C ALA A 509 -11.04 -24.93 4.50
N ALA A 510 -10.18 -24.02 4.08
CA ALA A 510 -9.14 -24.31 3.12
C ALA A 510 -7.87 -23.55 3.49
N SER A 511 -6.75 -24.23 3.49
CA SER A 511 -5.43 -23.60 3.52
C SER A 511 -4.82 -23.69 2.12
N ASN A 512 -3.84 -22.84 1.82
CA ASN A 512 -3.19 -22.84 0.50
C ASN A 512 -4.11 -22.41 -0.66
N VAL A 513 -5.00 -21.44 -0.39
CA VAL A 513 -5.87 -20.85 -1.41
C VAL A 513 -5.10 -19.76 -2.15
N TRP A 514 -5.20 -19.67 -3.47
CA TRP A 514 -4.56 -18.63 -4.28
C TRP A 514 -5.60 -17.96 -5.17
N VAL A 515 -5.45 -16.66 -5.39
CA VAL A 515 -6.33 -15.86 -6.26
C VAL A 515 -5.50 -15.26 -7.36
N ARG A 516 -6.00 -15.26 -8.60
CA ARG A 516 -5.35 -14.56 -9.71
C ARG A 516 -6.34 -13.84 -10.60
N VAL A 517 -5.83 -12.82 -11.28
CA VAL A 517 -6.48 -12.10 -12.37
C VAL A 517 -5.74 -12.38 -13.66
N VAL A 518 -6.47 -12.55 -14.76
CA VAL A 518 -5.94 -12.93 -16.07
C VAL A 518 -6.57 -12.05 -17.14
N ASP A 519 -5.79 -11.45 -18.03
CA ASP A 519 -6.32 -10.81 -19.22
C ASP A 519 -7.03 -11.86 -20.10
N VAL A 520 -8.29 -11.59 -20.46
CA VAL A 520 -9.10 -12.51 -21.27
C VAL A 520 -8.50 -12.71 -22.67
N TYR A 521 -7.95 -11.66 -23.26
CA TYR A 521 -7.46 -11.65 -24.64
C TYR A 521 -5.99 -12.03 -24.72
N GLU A 522 -5.22 -11.79 -23.65
CA GLU A 522 -3.80 -12.12 -23.58
C GLU A 522 -3.43 -12.84 -22.27
N PRO A 523 -3.74 -14.14 -22.11
CA PRO A 523 -3.61 -14.84 -20.82
C PRO A 523 -2.20 -14.93 -20.21
N ALA A 524 -1.16 -14.55 -20.97
CA ALA A 524 0.19 -14.37 -20.44
C ALA A 524 0.30 -13.16 -19.50
N HIS A 525 -0.60 -12.17 -19.65
CA HIS A 525 -0.79 -11.06 -18.73
C HIS A 525 -1.71 -11.50 -17.60
N THR A 526 -1.09 -12.07 -16.57
CA THR A 526 -1.76 -12.55 -15.36
C THR A 526 -0.96 -12.13 -14.14
N ASP A 527 -1.67 -11.89 -13.05
CA ASP A 527 -1.05 -11.64 -11.76
C ASP A 527 -1.83 -12.36 -10.64
N MET A 528 -1.13 -12.75 -9.58
CA MET A 528 -1.61 -13.65 -8.54
C MET A 528 -1.29 -13.07 -7.16
N SER A 529 -2.07 -13.47 -6.15
CA SER A 529 -1.79 -13.16 -4.75
C SER A 529 -0.35 -13.55 -4.39
N ASP A 530 0.39 -12.72 -3.65
CA ASP A 530 1.81 -12.98 -3.33
C ASP A 530 2.00 -14.09 -2.28
N ALA A 531 0.95 -14.37 -1.51
CA ALA A 531 0.93 -15.42 -0.51
C ALA A 531 -0.41 -16.17 -0.51
N ALA A 532 -0.36 -17.43 -0.09
CA ALA A 532 -1.53 -18.25 0.12
C ALA A 532 -2.49 -17.63 1.14
N LEU A 533 -3.77 -17.59 0.78
CA LEU A 533 -4.86 -17.30 1.71
C LEU A 533 -5.24 -18.54 2.52
N THR A 534 -5.82 -18.30 3.69
CA THR A 534 -6.53 -19.30 4.50
C THR A 534 -8.00 -18.90 4.57
N ILE A 535 -8.90 -19.82 4.25
CA ILE A 535 -10.33 -19.68 4.57
C ILE A 535 -10.55 -20.37 5.92
N ALA A 536 -10.84 -19.58 6.95
CA ALA A 536 -11.31 -20.08 8.23
C ALA A 536 -12.79 -20.43 8.12
N SER A 537 -13.16 -21.64 8.56
CA SER A 537 -14.56 -22.02 8.74
C SER A 537 -15.27 -21.01 9.64
N GLY A 538 -16.44 -20.51 9.23
CA GLY A 538 -17.39 -19.95 10.19
C GLY A 538 -17.93 -21.04 11.13
N ALA A 539 -18.65 -20.67 12.19
CA ALA A 539 -19.54 -21.61 12.89
C ALA A 539 -20.45 -22.28 11.85
N ALA A 540 -20.75 -23.59 11.99
CA ALA A 540 -21.48 -24.35 10.98
C ALA A 540 -22.77 -23.64 10.58
N ARG A 541 -22.81 -23.09 9.35
CA ARG A 541 -23.99 -22.38 8.84
C ARG A 541 -25.00 -23.32 8.18
N VAL A 542 -24.57 -24.54 7.84
CA VAL A 542 -25.45 -25.66 7.52
C VAL A 542 -25.41 -26.65 8.68
N PHE A 543 -26.56 -26.92 9.29
CA PHE A 543 -26.68 -27.79 10.45
C PHE A 543 -28.02 -28.50 10.47
N ILE A 544 -28.14 -29.54 11.29
CA ILE A 544 -29.38 -30.29 11.53
C ILE A 544 -30.37 -29.36 12.22
N ASN A 545 -31.50 -29.04 11.62
CA ASN A 545 -32.50 -28.18 12.24
C ASN A 545 -33.61 -28.97 12.94
N GLU A 546 -34.06 -30.04 12.30
CA GLU A 546 -35.17 -30.86 12.78
C GLU A 546 -34.90 -32.35 12.49
N VAL A 547 -35.25 -33.24 13.43
CA VAL A 547 -35.12 -34.69 13.29
C VAL A 547 -36.37 -35.39 13.78
N LEU A 548 -37.01 -36.18 12.93
CA LEU A 548 -38.01 -37.16 13.35
C LEU A 548 -37.40 -38.55 13.33
N ALA A 549 -37.05 -39.06 14.51
CA ALA A 549 -36.47 -40.39 14.69
C ALA A 549 -37.48 -41.46 15.12
N ASN A 550 -38.66 -41.07 15.60
CA ASN A 550 -39.70 -42.01 16.01
C ASN A 550 -41.00 -41.62 15.30
N GLU A 551 -41.27 -42.33 14.24
CA GLU A 551 -42.39 -42.18 13.33
C GLU A 551 -43.75 -42.58 13.95
N GLY A 552 -43.76 -43.08 15.19
CA GLY A 552 -44.97 -43.50 15.89
C GLY A 552 -45.62 -44.73 15.27
N THR A 553 -46.82 -44.59 14.71
CA THR A 553 -47.54 -45.69 14.04
C THR A 553 -47.23 -45.79 12.55
N GLN A 554 -46.41 -44.86 12.02
CA GLN A 554 -46.02 -44.85 10.61
C GLN A 554 -44.91 -45.87 10.34
N THR A 555 -44.45 -45.93 9.09
CA THR A 555 -43.29 -46.73 8.71
C THR A 555 -42.00 -45.91 8.82
N SER A 556 -40.85 -46.55 8.99
CA SER A 556 -39.54 -45.90 9.05
C SER A 556 -39.18 -45.06 7.81
N ALA A 557 -39.96 -45.17 6.72
CA ALA A 557 -39.84 -44.23 5.60
C ALA A 557 -40.13 -42.77 6.02
N HIS A 558 -40.92 -42.56 7.09
CA HIS A 558 -41.30 -41.25 7.62
C HIS A 558 -40.28 -40.66 8.60
N GLU A 559 -39.22 -41.37 8.96
CA GLU A 559 -38.08 -40.73 9.61
C GLU A 559 -37.58 -39.59 8.72
N PHE A 560 -37.11 -38.50 9.30
CA PHE A 560 -36.44 -37.46 8.51
C PHE A 560 -35.36 -36.71 9.28
N VAL A 561 -34.44 -36.14 8.50
CA VAL A 561 -33.43 -35.18 8.96
C VAL A 561 -33.54 -33.95 8.07
N GLU A 562 -33.77 -32.80 8.68
CA GLU A 562 -33.76 -31.49 8.03
C GLU A 562 -32.41 -30.81 8.24
N LEU A 563 -31.79 -30.35 7.17
CA LEU A 563 -30.64 -29.45 7.22
C LEU A 563 -31.09 -28.06 6.81
N VAL A 564 -30.69 -27.05 7.58
CA VAL A 564 -30.93 -25.63 7.21
C VAL A 564 -29.61 -24.94 6.94
N ASN A 565 -29.58 -24.09 5.92
CA ASN A 565 -28.52 -23.13 5.69
C ASN A 565 -28.93 -21.77 6.28
N ALA A 566 -28.41 -21.43 7.45
CA ALA A 566 -28.68 -20.15 8.12
C ALA A 566 -27.88 -18.97 7.53
N SER A 567 -27.02 -19.19 6.53
CA SER A 567 -26.32 -18.12 5.83
C SER A 567 -27.23 -17.44 4.79
N PRO A 568 -26.96 -16.20 4.38
CA PRO A 568 -27.68 -15.55 3.28
C PRO A 568 -27.23 -16.03 1.89
N PHE A 569 -26.24 -16.93 1.81
CA PHE A 569 -25.63 -17.38 0.55
C PHE A 569 -25.87 -18.88 0.32
N PRO A 570 -25.95 -19.35 -0.93
CA PRO A 570 -26.02 -20.79 -1.19
C PRO A 570 -24.73 -21.51 -0.74
N VAL A 571 -24.89 -22.71 -0.21
CA VAL A 571 -23.78 -23.61 0.16
C VAL A 571 -23.85 -24.84 -0.75
N ASP A 572 -22.72 -25.18 -1.38
CA ASP A 572 -22.59 -26.45 -2.10
C ASP A 572 -22.43 -27.58 -1.09
N ILE A 573 -23.39 -28.51 -1.09
CA ILE A 573 -23.38 -29.69 -0.21
C ILE A 573 -23.14 -30.98 -1.01
N SER A 574 -22.57 -30.87 -2.21
CA SER A 574 -22.22 -32.01 -3.05
C SER A 574 -21.33 -33.00 -2.31
N GLY A 575 -21.72 -34.28 -2.32
CA GLY A 575 -20.97 -35.34 -1.65
C GLY A 575 -21.02 -35.31 -0.11
N TRP A 576 -21.74 -34.36 0.50
CA TRP A 576 -22.01 -34.42 1.94
C TRP A 576 -22.83 -35.67 2.28
N THR A 577 -22.73 -36.13 3.52
CA THR A 577 -23.32 -37.40 3.95
C THR A 577 -24.07 -37.29 5.27
N LEU A 578 -25.19 -38.00 5.36
CA LEU A 578 -25.93 -38.24 6.61
C LEU A 578 -25.59 -39.62 7.15
N TRP A 579 -25.44 -39.74 8.46
CA TRP A 579 -25.09 -40.97 9.16
C TRP A 579 -25.97 -41.19 10.39
N ASP A 580 -26.23 -42.46 10.70
CA ASP A 580 -26.64 -42.89 12.05
C ASP A 580 -25.46 -43.56 12.76
N ALA A 581 -25.39 -43.47 14.09
CA ALA A 581 -24.24 -43.93 14.89
C ALA A 581 -23.97 -45.44 14.79
N THR A 582 -24.95 -46.22 14.41
CA THR A 582 -24.96 -47.68 14.45
C THR A 582 -24.44 -48.32 13.16
N ASN A 583 -24.29 -47.54 12.08
CA ASN A 583 -24.03 -48.09 10.73
C ASN A 583 -22.70 -47.60 10.13
N GLY A 584 -21.92 -48.56 9.62
CA GLY A 584 -20.60 -48.32 9.00
C GLY A 584 -20.65 -47.66 7.62
N SER A 585 -21.81 -47.18 7.16
CA SER A 585 -22.02 -46.56 5.86
C SER A 585 -22.99 -45.38 5.96
N ALA A 586 -22.79 -44.37 5.11
CA ALA A 586 -23.71 -43.23 5.00
C ALA A 586 -25.14 -43.66 4.65
N ARG A 587 -26.12 -43.02 5.29
CA ARG A 587 -27.56 -43.19 5.05
C ARG A 587 -28.06 -42.38 3.86
N HIS A 588 -27.45 -41.23 3.65
CA HIS A 588 -27.68 -40.40 2.47
C HIS A 588 -26.35 -39.79 2.00
N VAL A 589 -26.22 -39.62 0.68
CA VAL A 589 -25.13 -38.90 0.03
C VAL A 589 -25.78 -37.89 -0.92
N PHE A 590 -25.50 -36.60 -0.71
CA PHE A 590 -26.01 -35.54 -1.58
C PHE A 590 -25.32 -35.63 -2.95
N ALA A 591 -26.11 -35.59 -4.02
CA ALA A 591 -25.60 -35.72 -5.38
C ALA A 591 -24.68 -34.55 -5.76
N GLN A 592 -23.83 -34.75 -6.76
CA GLN A 592 -23.00 -33.67 -7.32
C GLN A 592 -23.88 -32.52 -7.86
N GLY A 593 -23.46 -31.28 -7.61
CA GLY A 593 -24.20 -30.05 -7.95
C GLY A 593 -25.33 -29.69 -6.99
N THR A 594 -25.43 -30.35 -5.82
CA THR A 594 -26.49 -30.02 -4.85
C THR A 594 -26.16 -28.72 -4.12
N GLN A 595 -26.89 -27.65 -4.42
CA GLN A 595 -26.80 -26.38 -3.70
C GLN A 595 -27.94 -26.19 -2.71
N LEU A 596 -27.61 -25.97 -1.44
CA LEU A 596 -28.55 -25.54 -0.42
C LEU A 596 -28.58 -24.02 -0.36
N GLY A 597 -29.64 -23.40 -0.89
CA GLY A 597 -29.79 -21.95 -0.94
C GLY A 597 -29.71 -21.27 0.44
N GLY A 598 -29.25 -20.02 0.47
CA GLY A 598 -29.20 -19.23 1.71
C GLY A 598 -30.58 -19.04 2.34
N GLY A 599 -30.68 -19.27 3.64
CA GLY A 599 -31.93 -19.27 4.39
C GLY A 599 -32.85 -20.45 4.09
N LYS A 600 -32.45 -21.43 3.28
CA LYS A 600 -33.29 -22.56 2.86
C LYS A 600 -32.97 -23.84 3.65
N ALA A 601 -33.95 -24.74 3.68
CA ALA A 601 -33.81 -26.09 4.22
C ALA A 601 -33.90 -27.16 3.12
N VAL A 602 -33.29 -28.31 3.40
CA VAL A 602 -33.45 -29.57 2.68
C VAL A 602 -33.82 -30.67 3.66
N VAL A 603 -34.84 -31.46 3.33
CA VAL A 603 -35.33 -32.55 4.16
C VAL A 603 -35.00 -33.87 3.51
N VAL A 604 -34.33 -34.76 4.23
CA VAL A 604 -34.07 -36.15 3.80
C VAL A 604 -34.99 -37.06 4.59
N PHE A 605 -35.94 -37.70 3.91
CA PHE A 605 -36.83 -38.72 4.47
C PHE A 605 -36.21 -40.11 4.38
N GLY A 606 -36.60 -41.01 5.28
CA GLY A 606 -36.17 -42.41 5.33
C GLY A 606 -36.41 -43.13 4.02
N GLY A 607 -37.54 -42.88 3.34
CA GLY A 607 -37.84 -43.52 2.07
C GLY A 607 -38.73 -42.69 1.16
N ALA A 608 -38.69 -42.99 -0.14
CA ALA A 608 -39.42 -42.25 -1.18
C ALA A 608 -40.95 -42.22 -0.97
N ALA A 609 -41.50 -43.18 -0.22
CA ALA A 609 -42.93 -43.23 0.09
C ALA A 609 -43.40 -42.09 1.02
N ALA A 610 -42.50 -41.48 1.80
CA ALA A 610 -42.81 -40.39 2.71
C ALA A 610 -42.50 -38.99 2.14
N VAL A 611 -41.79 -38.92 1.00
CA VAL A 611 -41.43 -37.65 0.36
C VAL A 611 -42.70 -36.97 -0.19
N PRO A 612 -43.04 -35.74 0.23
CA PRO A 612 -44.21 -35.04 -0.28
C PRO A 612 -44.11 -34.77 -1.79
N ALA A 613 -45.17 -35.08 -2.53
CA ALA A 613 -45.20 -34.88 -3.97
C ALA A 613 -45.02 -33.39 -4.34
N GLY A 614 -44.04 -33.09 -5.19
CA GLY A 614 -43.81 -31.75 -5.72
C GLY A 614 -42.99 -30.81 -4.83
N GLN A 615 -42.45 -31.28 -3.69
CA GLN A 615 -41.49 -30.49 -2.90
C GLN A 615 -40.08 -30.62 -3.48
N ALA A 616 -39.51 -29.51 -3.97
CA ALA A 616 -38.19 -29.48 -4.61
C ALA A 616 -37.03 -29.75 -3.64
N ASN A 617 -37.21 -29.49 -2.34
CA ASN A 617 -36.17 -29.63 -1.31
C ASN A 617 -36.42 -30.82 -0.37
N ALA A 618 -37.19 -31.83 -0.82
CA ALA A 618 -37.44 -33.06 -0.08
C ALA A 618 -36.87 -34.25 -0.86
N LEU A 619 -36.05 -35.05 -0.19
CA LEU A 619 -35.29 -36.15 -0.78
C LEU A 619 -35.59 -37.45 -0.05
N ALA A 620 -35.42 -38.58 -0.74
CA ALA A 620 -35.34 -39.88 -0.08
C ALA A 620 -33.87 -40.20 0.27
N ALA A 621 -33.63 -40.85 1.39
CA ALA A 621 -32.32 -41.37 1.77
C ALA A 621 -31.77 -42.26 0.65
N SER A 622 -30.54 -42.02 0.21
CA SER A 622 -29.97 -42.73 -0.95
C SER A 622 -29.71 -44.20 -0.65
N SER A 623 -29.61 -44.58 0.63
CA SER A 623 -29.54 -45.97 1.08
C SER A 623 -30.91 -46.67 1.19
N GLY A 624 -32.02 -45.93 1.04
CA GLY A 624 -33.39 -46.44 1.16
C GLY A 624 -33.95 -46.47 2.59
N LEU A 625 -33.18 -46.07 3.60
CA LEU A 625 -33.60 -45.86 4.99
C LEU A 625 -32.68 -44.86 5.71
N LEU A 626 -33.18 -44.13 6.71
CA LEU A 626 -32.31 -43.40 7.65
C LEU A 626 -31.91 -44.33 8.81
N GLY A 627 -32.84 -45.12 9.33
CA GLY A 627 -32.58 -46.18 10.30
C GLY A 627 -32.26 -45.65 11.68
N LEU A 628 -32.90 -44.52 12.06
CA LEU A 628 -32.67 -43.85 13.34
C LEU A 628 -33.32 -44.66 14.47
N GLY A 629 -32.61 -44.90 15.55
CA GLY A 629 -33.15 -45.65 16.69
C GLY A 629 -34.28 -44.91 17.40
N ASN A 630 -35.45 -45.51 17.59
CA ASN A 630 -36.62 -44.83 18.21
C ASN A 630 -36.43 -44.45 19.69
N SER A 631 -35.37 -44.90 20.37
CA SER A 631 -35.16 -44.60 21.81
C SER A 631 -33.90 -43.77 22.06
N SER A 632 -32.82 -44.06 21.35
CA SER A 632 -31.57 -43.30 21.44
C SER A 632 -30.74 -43.55 20.19
N ASP A 633 -30.10 -42.51 19.67
CA ASP A 633 -29.17 -42.61 18.54
C ASP A 633 -28.35 -41.31 18.39
N SER A 634 -27.51 -41.25 17.36
CA SER A 634 -26.76 -40.09 16.91
C SER A 634 -26.98 -39.86 15.43
N VAL A 635 -27.46 -38.68 15.05
CA VAL A 635 -27.48 -38.23 13.65
C VAL A 635 -26.25 -37.39 13.39
N ARG A 636 -25.47 -37.70 12.35
CA ARG A 636 -24.29 -36.89 11.97
C ARG A 636 -24.36 -36.43 10.53
N VAL A 637 -23.97 -35.18 10.32
CA VAL A 637 -23.73 -34.60 9.00
C VAL A 637 -22.22 -34.51 8.81
N ARG A 638 -21.73 -35.01 7.68
CA ARG A 638 -20.31 -34.89 7.31
C ARG A 638 -20.16 -34.29 5.93
N ARG A 639 -19.10 -33.49 5.74
CA ARG A 639 -18.68 -32.98 4.44
C ARG A 639 -18.17 -34.11 3.54
N HIS A 640 -17.91 -33.78 2.27
CA HIS A 640 -17.35 -34.72 1.29
C HIS A 640 -15.96 -35.26 1.70
N ASP A 641 -15.19 -34.48 2.46
CA ASP A 641 -13.90 -34.84 3.04
C ASP A 641 -14.01 -35.66 4.35
N SER A 642 -15.23 -36.05 4.74
CA SER A 642 -15.58 -36.74 5.99
C SER A 642 -15.49 -35.91 7.27
N THR A 643 -15.19 -34.61 7.19
CA THR A 643 -15.20 -33.70 8.35
C THR A 643 -16.62 -33.61 8.94
N LEU A 644 -16.75 -33.71 10.26
CA LEU A 644 -18.03 -33.55 10.95
C LEU A 644 -18.51 -32.09 10.83
N VAL A 645 -19.72 -31.91 10.31
CA VAL A 645 -20.39 -30.60 10.22
C VAL A 645 -21.20 -30.35 11.49
N ASP A 646 -22.05 -31.31 11.84
CA ASP A 646 -22.98 -31.21 12.96
C ASP A 646 -23.42 -32.60 13.42
N GLN A 647 -23.82 -32.71 14.68
CA GLN A 647 -24.27 -33.94 15.31
C GLN A 647 -25.42 -33.67 16.27
N TYR A 648 -26.44 -34.51 16.22
CA TYR A 648 -27.51 -34.56 17.20
C TYR A 648 -27.55 -35.93 17.88
N ASP A 649 -27.21 -35.96 19.16
CA ASP A 649 -27.36 -37.12 20.03
C ASP A 649 -28.66 -37.01 20.83
N TYR A 650 -29.46 -38.07 20.82
CA TYR A 650 -30.68 -38.14 21.63
C TYR A 650 -30.76 -39.44 22.41
N THR A 651 -31.34 -39.35 23.61
CA THR A 651 -31.50 -40.49 24.54
C THR A 651 -32.96 -40.83 24.81
N SER A 652 -33.89 -40.10 24.17
CA SER A 652 -35.33 -40.33 24.23
C SER A 652 -36.01 -39.67 23.03
N THR A 653 -37.16 -40.21 22.62
CA THR A 653 -38.03 -39.60 21.62
C THR A 653 -39.48 -39.63 22.10
N VAL A 654 -40.36 -38.89 21.41
CA VAL A 654 -41.81 -38.99 21.57
C VAL A 654 -42.40 -39.56 20.26
N PRO A 655 -43.22 -40.62 20.29
CA PRO A 655 -43.81 -41.20 19.08
C PRO A 655 -44.57 -40.17 18.23
N GLY A 656 -44.12 -39.99 16.99
CA GLY A 656 -44.70 -39.06 16.01
C GLY A 656 -44.33 -37.60 16.19
N VAL A 657 -43.40 -37.27 17.11
CA VAL A 657 -42.97 -35.89 17.37
C VAL A 657 -41.48 -35.74 17.05
N SER A 658 -41.14 -34.73 16.25
CA SER A 658 -39.75 -34.42 15.91
C SER A 658 -39.05 -33.66 17.04
N ALA A 659 -37.72 -33.71 17.03
CA ALA A 659 -36.87 -32.82 17.79
C ALA A 659 -36.47 -31.64 16.89
N ASN A 660 -36.75 -30.41 17.31
CA ASN A 660 -36.39 -29.20 16.59
C ASN A 660 -35.37 -28.39 17.40
N ARG A 661 -34.42 -27.74 16.74
CA ARG A 661 -33.56 -26.76 17.41
C ARG A 661 -34.39 -25.59 17.94
N SER A 662 -34.04 -25.09 19.12
CA SER A 662 -34.72 -23.97 19.76
C SER A 662 -33.72 -23.05 20.47
N PRO A 663 -33.56 -21.78 20.05
CA PRO A 663 -34.33 -21.12 18.98
C PRO A 663 -34.10 -21.74 17.58
N ASP A 664 -35.14 -21.73 16.76
CA ASP A 664 -35.13 -22.31 15.41
C ASP A 664 -34.07 -21.62 14.53
N VAL A 665 -33.45 -22.36 13.59
CA VAL A 665 -32.41 -21.83 12.67
C VAL A 665 -31.20 -21.18 13.38
N THR A 666 -30.94 -21.57 14.63
CA THR A 666 -29.80 -21.07 15.41
C THR A 666 -28.73 -22.17 15.52
N PRO A 667 -27.53 -21.95 14.95
CA PRO A 667 -26.40 -22.86 15.17
C PRO A 667 -26.15 -23.06 16.67
N ASP A 668 -25.81 -24.29 17.06
CA ASP A 668 -25.49 -24.69 18.45
C ASP A 668 -26.65 -24.62 19.47
N ALA A 669 -27.87 -24.25 19.06
CA ALA A 669 -29.04 -24.29 19.92
C ALA A 669 -29.41 -25.74 20.31
N SER A 670 -29.97 -25.91 21.50
CA SER A 670 -30.45 -27.20 21.98
C SER A 670 -31.68 -27.67 21.21
N PHE A 671 -31.85 -28.97 21.09
CA PHE A 671 -33.07 -29.58 20.57
C PHE A 671 -34.14 -29.71 21.66
N VAL A 672 -35.38 -29.43 21.30
CA VAL A 672 -36.58 -29.66 22.12
C VAL A 672 -37.62 -30.44 21.30
N ALA A 673 -38.55 -31.10 21.97
CA ALA A 673 -39.66 -31.74 21.28
C ALA A 673 -40.53 -30.66 20.59
N HIS A 674 -40.83 -30.85 19.31
CA HIS A 674 -41.47 -29.84 18.48
C HIS A 674 -42.85 -29.44 19.01
N ASP A 675 -43.56 -30.35 19.65
CA ASP A 675 -44.87 -30.11 20.26
C ASP A 675 -44.82 -29.15 21.48
N THR A 676 -43.63 -28.86 22.01
CA THR A 676 -43.40 -27.88 23.08
C THR A 676 -43.14 -26.46 22.55
N LEU A 677 -42.90 -26.29 21.25
CA LEU A 677 -42.69 -25.00 20.61
C LEU A 677 -44.01 -24.25 20.39
N THR A 678 -43.93 -22.97 20.00
CA THR A 678 -45.12 -22.16 19.69
C THR A 678 -45.13 -21.81 18.20
N PRO A 679 -46.16 -22.23 17.44
CA PRO A 679 -47.32 -23.03 17.83
C PRO A 679 -46.96 -24.53 18.00
N GLY A 680 -47.50 -25.19 19.02
CA GLY A 680 -47.16 -26.58 19.33
C GLY A 680 -47.73 -27.56 18.30
N VAL A 681 -46.88 -28.00 17.36
CA VAL A 681 -47.20 -29.01 16.34
C VAL A 681 -46.23 -30.19 16.45
N ALA A 682 -46.60 -31.34 15.91
CA ALA A 682 -45.82 -32.57 16.06
C ALA A 682 -44.50 -32.58 15.26
N SER A 683 -44.47 -31.94 14.09
CA SER A 683 -43.28 -31.78 13.25
C SER A 683 -43.54 -30.73 12.15
N SER A 684 -42.50 -30.16 11.57
CA SER A 684 -42.62 -29.14 10.50
C SER A 684 -41.64 -29.33 9.33
N PRO A 685 -41.48 -30.55 8.75
CA PRO A 685 -40.46 -30.80 7.74
C PRO A 685 -40.57 -29.84 6.53
N GLY A 686 -39.52 -29.07 6.29
CA GLY A 686 -39.40 -28.09 5.22
C GLY A 686 -40.00 -26.72 5.54
N LEU A 687 -40.43 -26.50 6.78
CA LEU A 687 -40.97 -25.25 7.32
C LEU A 687 -40.24 -24.89 8.62
N ARG A 688 -40.25 -23.61 8.97
CA ARG A 688 -39.81 -23.15 10.29
C ARG A 688 -40.71 -23.74 11.36
N ALA A 689 -40.23 -23.77 12.60
CA ALA A 689 -40.98 -24.30 13.74
C ALA A 689 -42.35 -23.62 13.95
N ASP A 690 -42.51 -22.38 13.46
CA ASP A 690 -43.77 -21.63 13.50
C ASP A 690 -44.74 -21.92 12.33
N GLY A 691 -44.33 -22.76 11.39
CA GLY A 691 -45.03 -23.08 10.15
C GLY A 691 -44.74 -22.11 8.99
N ALA A 692 -43.88 -21.11 9.19
CA ALA A 692 -43.47 -20.21 8.11
C ALA A 692 -42.52 -20.92 7.13
N ALA A 693 -42.40 -20.39 5.91
CA ALA A 693 -41.44 -20.90 4.94
C ALA A 693 -39.99 -20.53 5.33
N PHE A 694 -39.05 -21.41 4.98
CA PHE A 694 -37.62 -21.12 5.09
C PHE A 694 -37.17 -19.98 4.17
#